data_AF-A0A3C0KB47-F1
#
_entry.id   AF-A0A3C0KB47-F1
#
_cell.length_a   1.000
_cell.length_b   1.000
_cell.length_c   1.000
_cell.angle_alpha   90.00
_cell.angle_beta   90.00
_cell.angle_gamma   90.00
#
_symmetry.space_group_name_H-M   'P 1'
#
loop_
_entity.id
_entity.type
_entity.pdbx_description
1 polymer ?
#
loop_
_entity_poly.entity_id
_entity_poly.type
_entity_poly.pdbx_seq_one_letter_code
_entity_poly.pdbx_strand_id
1 'polypeptide(L)'
;MNFPTALAVMPVQTAEPARLREIPYNYTSFSDREIVLRLLGERAWELLQDLRGERRTGRSARMLYEVLGDIWVVRRNPYLQDDLLDNPRRRRMLVEALHHRLQEVEKRRTPADDASRDSQVGELLVAARRVVDAFDRSFGKVADLRRRTAKLLGRHTHKDNIKFDGLSRVSHVTDATDWRVEFPLVVLTPDTEAEMAGLVKGCTELGLTIIPRGGGTGYTGGAVPLDWKTAVINTEKLIGMGEVERIRLPGLDAEVPTIRTEAGVVTQRVADAAEDAGLVFACDPTSAEASCIGGNIAMNAGGKKAVLWGTALDNLVSWRMVTPDAEWLEVTRIGHNLGKIHDAEVASFELKYFDASGERLLRTERLDIPGATFRKEGLGKDVTDKFLAGLPGVQKEGCDGLITSARWVLHRMPEHTRTVCLEFFGHAKDAVPSIVEIKDFMFAEARRSGTLLAGLEHLDDRYLRAVGYTTKSKRGGLPKMVLIGDIAGDDPDAVARAASEVVRIANSRAGEGFTAVAAEARKKFWADRKKTAAISRHTNAFKINEDVVIPLPRMAEYTDGIERINIELSLRNKIELADELEAFLSSGDLPLAKNGQGAGAPTPELLAEKVELALGVIRETRALWQGWLRDVETLFPQLQDHSLRASWKTQIRQPLADIFTGSDFEPLMDALGEVQQRVLKGRVWIALHMHAGDGNVHTNIPVHSDNYAMLRTAHEAVDRVMALARSLGGVISGEHGIGITKIQYLSDEEIAPFAEYKRRVDPNGHFNRGKLLRNKEVPSHPGRRLRSDLSNAYTPSFGLMGHESIILQQSDIGAIADSIKDCLRCGKCKPECSTHVPRANLLYSPRNKILATSLLVEAFLYEEQTRRGVSLKHWEEFEDVADHCTVCHRCLSPCPVKIDFGDVTMNMRNLLRKMGKKSFRPGNAASMFFLNATDPRVINTARAAMTGVAFKAQRMAVDLFKAAGRQQTQHPPATVGTAPLREQVIHFVNKKLPGGLPTKTARALLDIEDRDYVPVIRNPQATTVDSEAVFYFPGCGSERLFSQVGLATQAMLWHAGVQTVLPPGYVCCGYPQRGSGQFDKADKMITDNRVLFHRVATTLNYLDIKTVVVSCGTCYDQISGYDFQSIFPGSRI
;
A
#
# COMPACT_ATOMS: atom_id res chain seq x y z
N MET A 1 -8.78 -31.30 -1.64
CA MET A 1 -9.22 -31.26 -3.05
C MET A 1 -10.73 -31.34 -3.10
N ASN A 2 -11.39 -30.34 -3.70
CA ASN A 2 -12.78 -30.32 -4.17
C ASN A 2 -13.01 -28.94 -4.82
N PHE A 3 -12.45 -28.73 -6.02
CA PHE A 3 -12.95 -27.73 -6.96
C PHE A 3 -13.97 -28.44 -7.85
N PRO A 4 -15.15 -27.85 -8.14
CA PRO A 4 -16.01 -28.41 -9.16
C PRO A 4 -15.35 -28.23 -10.52
N THR A 5 -14.97 -29.38 -11.10
CA THR A 5 -14.92 -29.74 -12.52
C THR A 5 -14.07 -28.90 -13.48
N ALA A 6 -13.19 -29.61 -14.21
CA ALA A 6 -12.43 -29.12 -15.36
C ALA A 6 -13.36 -28.49 -16.41
N LEU A 7 -13.10 -27.23 -16.79
CA LEU A 7 -13.79 -26.56 -17.89
C LEU A 7 -13.00 -26.74 -19.18
N ALA A 8 -13.66 -27.34 -20.17
CA ALA A 8 -13.16 -27.54 -21.52
C ALA A 8 -12.85 -26.21 -22.23
N VAL A 9 -11.85 -26.28 -23.10
CA VAL A 9 -11.37 -25.23 -24.01
C VAL A 9 -12.54 -24.56 -24.75
N MET A 10 -12.73 -23.25 -24.58
CA MET A 10 -13.66 -22.46 -25.40
C MET A 10 -12.92 -21.84 -26.60
N PRO A 11 -13.52 -21.78 -27.80
CA PRO A 11 -12.87 -21.23 -28.99
C PRO A 11 -12.86 -19.69 -28.97
N VAL A 12 -11.78 -19.14 -29.49
CA VAL A 12 -11.52 -17.71 -29.66
C VAL A 12 -12.51 -17.11 -30.66
N GLN A 13 -13.26 -16.07 -30.26
CA GLN A 13 -14.09 -15.25 -31.15
C GLN A 13 -13.36 -13.95 -31.52
N THR A 14 -13.52 -13.56 -32.79
CA THR A 14 -12.79 -12.52 -33.53
C THR A 14 -13.17 -11.08 -33.18
N ALA A 15 -12.22 -10.19 -33.51
CA ALA A 15 -12.13 -8.73 -33.34
C ALA A 15 -13.44 -7.89 -33.31
N GLU A 16 -13.80 -7.46 -32.11
CA GLU A 16 -14.31 -6.12 -31.73
C GLU A 16 -13.49 -5.67 -30.50
N PRO A 17 -13.39 -4.38 -30.12
CA PRO A 17 -12.74 -4.01 -28.86
C PRO A 17 -13.52 -4.66 -27.72
N ALA A 18 -13.02 -5.80 -27.24
CA ALA A 18 -13.75 -6.66 -26.34
C ALA A 18 -14.18 -5.86 -25.11
N ARG A 19 -15.49 -5.75 -24.89
CA ARG A 19 -15.99 -5.44 -23.56
C ARG A 19 -15.40 -6.51 -22.64
N LEU A 20 -14.39 -6.13 -21.84
CA LEU A 20 -13.69 -7.03 -20.91
C LEU A 20 -14.66 -7.75 -19.94
N ARG A 21 -15.84 -7.15 -19.69
CA ARG A 21 -16.91 -7.64 -18.81
C ARG A 21 -18.30 -7.38 -19.44
N GLU A 22 -19.25 -8.30 -19.23
CA GLU A 22 -20.66 -8.10 -19.61
C GLU A 22 -21.45 -7.37 -18.52
N ILE A 23 -21.09 -7.57 -17.24
CA ILE A 23 -21.65 -6.80 -16.11
C ILE A 23 -20.98 -5.41 -16.10
N PRO A 24 -21.75 -4.32 -16.29
CA PRO A 24 -21.20 -2.98 -16.28
C PRO A 24 -20.71 -2.58 -14.88
N TYR A 25 -19.81 -1.57 -14.84
CA TYR A 25 -19.25 -1.04 -13.59
C TYR A 25 -18.51 -2.09 -12.76
N ASN A 26 -18.00 -3.15 -13.39
CA ASN A 26 -17.22 -4.18 -12.71
C ASN A 26 -15.72 -3.86 -12.76
N TYR A 27 -15.29 -2.95 -11.89
CA TYR A 27 -13.88 -2.56 -11.74
C TYR A 27 -13.14 -3.44 -10.73
N THR A 28 -13.36 -4.76 -10.77
CA THR A 28 -12.80 -5.67 -9.75
C THR A 28 -12.15 -6.90 -10.38
N SER A 29 -11.35 -7.62 -9.58
CA SER A 29 -10.77 -8.90 -9.96
C SER A 29 -11.81 -10.00 -10.21
N PHE A 30 -13.04 -9.84 -9.70
CA PHE A 30 -14.14 -10.75 -9.97
C PHE A 30 -14.59 -10.69 -11.43
N SER A 31 -14.79 -11.86 -12.02
CA SER A 31 -15.50 -12.00 -13.28
C SER A 31 -17.02 -11.93 -13.07
N ASP A 32 -17.74 -11.89 -14.19
CA ASP A 32 -19.20 -11.90 -14.18
C ASP A 32 -19.75 -13.13 -13.46
N ARG A 33 -19.03 -14.27 -13.53
CA ARG A 33 -19.36 -15.50 -12.81
C ARG A 33 -19.39 -15.28 -11.31
N GLU A 34 -18.31 -14.76 -10.71
CA GLU A 34 -18.25 -14.57 -9.25
C GLU A 34 -19.34 -13.61 -8.77
N ILE A 35 -19.66 -12.57 -9.54
CA ILE A 35 -20.74 -11.64 -9.21
C ILE A 35 -22.11 -12.33 -9.26
N VAL A 36 -22.39 -13.11 -10.31
CA VAL A 36 -23.64 -13.88 -10.42
C VAL A 36 -23.78 -14.87 -9.27
N LEU A 37 -22.73 -15.66 -8.98
CA LEU A 37 -22.74 -16.60 -7.85
C LEU A 37 -23.01 -15.89 -6.52
N ARG A 38 -22.39 -14.71 -6.34
CA ARG A 38 -22.48 -13.93 -5.11
C ARG A 38 -23.83 -13.22 -4.92
N LEU A 39 -24.55 -12.92 -6.00
CA LEU A 39 -25.84 -12.23 -5.98
C LEU A 39 -27.02 -13.18 -6.15
N LEU A 40 -27.01 -14.04 -7.17
CA LEU A 40 -28.11 -14.91 -7.58
C LEU A 40 -27.93 -16.39 -7.18
N GLY A 41 -26.68 -16.84 -7.00
CA GLY A 41 -26.34 -18.23 -6.64
C GLY A 41 -25.91 -19.10 -7.82
N GLU A 42 -25.50 -20.33 -7.52
CA GLU A 42 -24.92 -21.29 -8.48
C GLU A 42 -25.91 -21.71 -9.57
N ARG A 43 -27.15 -22.04 -9.19
CA ARG A 43 -28.22 -22.39 -10.11
C ARG A 43 -28.47 -21.31 -11.17
N ALA A 44 -28.43 -20.04 -10.79
CA ALA A 44 -28.64 -18.95 -11.73
C ALA A 44 -27.49 -18.82 -12.75
N TRP A 45 -26.26 -19.15 -12.36
CA TRP A 45 -25.13 -19.17 -13.29
C TRP A 45 -25.26 -20.30 -14.32
N GLU A 46 -25.65 -21.50 -13.88
CA GLU A 46 -25.92 -22.64 -14.79
C GLU A 46 -26.98 -22.26 -15.82
N LEU A 47 -28.11 -21.71 -15.37
CA LEU A 47 -29.19 -21.25 -16.26
C LEU A 47 -28.73 -20.20 -17.26
N LEU A 48 -27.89 -19.25 -16.85
CA LEU A 48 -27.33 -18.24 -17.76
C LEU A 48 -26.40 -18.83 -18.80
N GLN A 49 -25.62 -19.85 -18.43
CA GLN A 49 -24.73 -20.56 -19.35
C GLN A 49 -25.52 -21.38 -20.38
N ASP A 50 -26.58 -22.07 -19.95
CA ASP A 50 -27.49 -22.80 -20.84
C ASP A 50 -28.13 -21.84 -21.86
N LEU A 51 -28.67 -20.71 -21.38
CA LEU A 51 -29.31 -19.69 -22.22
C LEU A 51 -28.33 -18.93 -23.13
N ARG A 52 -27.04 -18.84 -22.78
CA ARG A 52 -26.00 -18.21 -23.62
C ARG A 52 -25.68 -19.01 -24.87
N GLY A 53 -25.89 -20.33 -24.85
CA GLY A 53 -25.72 -21.20 -26.02
C GLY A 53 -26.70 -20.92 -27.16
N GLU A 54 -27.75 -20.13 -26.90
CA GLU A 54 -28.85 -19.87 -27.83
C GLU A 54 -28.75 -18.48 -28.48
N ARG A 55 -28.91 -18.39 -29.81
CA ARG A 55 -28.77 -17.14 -30.61
C ARG A 55 -29.83 -16.03 -30.33
N ARG A 56 -30.68 -16.14 -29.30
CA ARG A 56 -31.87 -15.29 -29.06
C ARG A 56 -31.87 -14.49 -27.74
N THR A 57 -30.77 -14.41 -26.98
CA THR A 57 -30.79 -13.96 -25.57
C THR A 57 -30.13 -12.61 -25.25
N GLY A 58 -29.42 -11.98 -26.19
CA GLY A 58 -28.52 -10.85 -25.89
C GLY A 58 -29.13 -9.63 -25.18
N ARG A 59 -30.32 -9.16 -25.59
CA ARG A 59 -30.91 -7.92 -25.01
C ARG A 59 -31.49 -8.12 -23.60
N SER A 60 -32.08 -9.30 -23.32
CA SER A 60 -32.60 -9.61 -21.98
C SER A 60 -31.47 -9.90 -20.99
N ALA A 61 -30.42 -10.60 -21.43
CA ALA A 61 -29.22 -10.83 -20.63
C ALA A 61 -28.54 -9.51 -20.25
N ARG A 62 -28.40 -8.58 -21.19
CA ARG A 62 -27.84 -7.24 -20.93
C ARG A 62 -28.61 -6.48 -19.84
N MET A 63 -29.95 -6.49 -19.87
CA MET A 63 -30.76 -5.82 -18.83
C MET A 63 -30.57 -6.46 -17.46
N LEU A 64 -30.48 -7.79 -17.39
CA LEU A 64 -30.17 -8.49 -16.15
C LEU A 64 -28.77 -8.12 -15.63
N TYR A 65 -27.76 -8.11 -16.50
CA TYR A 65 -26.41 -7.70 -16.12
C TYR A 65 -26.32 -6.24 -15.66
N GLU A 66 -27.07 -5.32 -16.27
CA GLU A 66 -27.20 -3.94 -15.77
C GLU A 66 -27.79 -3.90 -14.36
N VAL A 67 -28.82 -4.72 -14.07
CA VAL A 67 -29.39 -4.84 -12.71
C VAL A 67 -28.35 -5.37 -11.71
N LEU A 68 -27.60 -6.40 -12.09
CA LEU A 68 -26.55 -6.96 -11.23
C LEU A 68 -25.40 -5.98 -11.02
N GLY A 69 -24.99 -5.25 -12.06
CA GLY A 69 -23.94 -4.22 -12.02
C GLY A 69 -24.30 -3.08 -11.07
N ASP A 70 -25.52 -2.54 -11.18
CA ASP A 70 -26.05 -1.51 -10.28
C ASP A 70 -26.03 -1.96 -8.79
N ILE A 71 -26.46 -3.20 -8.51
CA ILE A 71 -26.46 -3.74 -7.14
C ILE A 71 -25.02 -3.97 -6.65
N TRP A 72 -24.15 -4.49 -7.52
CA TRP A 72 -22.77 -4.81 -7.19
C TRP A 72 -21.97 -3.57 -6.82
N VAL A 73 -21.99 -2.54 -7.67
CA VAL A 73 -21.24 -1.29 -7.46
C VAL A 73 -21.70 -0.55 -6.20
N VAL A 74 -23.01 -0.46 -5.95
CA VAL A 74 -23.54 0.17 -4.74
C VAL A 74 -23.16 -0.63 -3.48
N ARG A 75 -23.24 -1.97 -3.50
CA ARG A 75 -22.86 -2.79 -2.33
C ARG A 75 -21.39 -2.68 -1.95
N ARG A 76 -20.51 -2.29 -2.87
CA ARG A 76 -19.07 -2.20 -2.64
C ARG A 76 -18.50 -0.77 -2.60
N ASN A 77 -19.36 0.24 -2.66
CA ASN A 77 -18.95 1.63 -2.58
C ASN A 77 -19.72 2.35 -1.44
N PRO A 78 -19.08 2.58 -0.28
CA PRO A 78 -19.71 3.26 0.85
C PRO A 78 -20.26 4.65 0.53
N TYR A 79 -19.64 5.39 -0.39
CA TYR A 79 -20.10 6.73 -0.78
C TYR A 79 -21.46 6.65 -1.47
N LEU A 80 -21.63 5.72 -2.42
CA LEU A 80 -22.93 5.44 -3.05
C LEU A 80 -23.97 4.95 -2.04
N GLN A 81 -23.58 4.13 -1.06
CA GLN A 81 -24.50 3.68 -0.01
C GLN A 81 -25.00 4.83 0.83
N ASP A 82 -24.08 5.70 1.26
CA ASP A 82 -24.40 6.83 2.13
C ASP A 82 -25.25 7.87 1.39
N ASP A 83 -24.98 8.15 0.11
CA ASP A 83 -25.85 9.00 -0.73
C ASP A 83 -27.29 8.46 -0.81
N LEU A 84 -27.45 7.16 -1.07
CA LEU A 84 -28.77 6.52 -1.19
C LEU A 84 -29.50 6.37 0.16
N LEU A 85 -28.76 6.29 1.27
CA LEU A 85 -29.32 6.33 2.62
C LEU A 85 -29.86 7.73 2.96
N ASP A 86 -29.07 8.77 2.64
CA ASP A 86 -29.39 10.17 2.95
C ASP A 86 -30.42 10.75 1.98
N ASN A 87 -30.54 10.19 0.77
CA ASN A 87 -31.47 10.65 -0.27
C ASN A 87 -32.48 9.56 -0.69
N PRO A 88 -33.63 9.44 0.03
CA PRO A 88 -34.66 8.46 -0.30
C PRO A 88 -35.24 8.59 -1.71
N ARG A 89 -35.20 9.79 -2.32
CA ARG A 89 -35.68 9.99 -3.70
C ARG A 89 -34.76 9.33 -4.71
N ARG A 90 -33.44 9.54 -4.60
CA ARG A 90 -32.43 8.88 -5.46
C ARG A 90 -32.52 7.35 -5.31
N ARG A 91 -32.69 6.87 -4.08
CA ARG A 91 -32.92 5.43 -3.81
C ARG A 91 -34.14 4.88 -4.54
N ARG A 92 -35.30 5.54 -4.41
CA ARG A 92 -36.52 5.11 -5.11
C ARG A 92 -36.32 5.07 -6.62
N MET A 93 -35.71 6.10 -7.22
CA MET A 93 -35.43 6.13 -8.65
C MET A 93 -34.53 4.97 -9.11
N LEU A 94 -33.51 4.61 -8.33
CA LEU A 94 -32.68 3.43 -8.62
C LEU A 94 -33.53 2.15 -8.57
N VAL A 95 -34.25 1.92 -7.47
CA VAL A 95 -35.04 0.69 -7.27
C VAL A 95 -36.14 0.53 -8.33
N GLU A 96 -36.84 1.61 -8.66
CA GLU A 96 -37.83 1.63 -9.74
C GLU A 96 -37.21 1.29 -11.10
N ALA A 97 -36.03 1.83 -11.41
CA ALA A 97 -35.30 1.50 -12.63
C ALA A 97 -34.88 0.02 -12.69
N LEU A 98 -34.45 -0.57 -11.56
CA LEU A 98 -34.13 -2.00 -11.48
C LEU A 98 -35.38 -2.86 -11.76
N HIS A 99 -36.50 -2.57 -11.11
CA HIS A 99 -37.75 -3.29 -11.35
C HIS A 99 -38.26 -3.11 -12.79
N HIS A 100 -38.16 -1.91 -13.36
CA HIS A 100 -38.53 -1.65 -14.74
C HIS A 100 -37.73 -2.53 -15.71
N ARG A 101 -36.40 -2.63 -15.55
CA ARG A 101 -35.57 -3.52 -16.37
C ARG A 101 -36.01 -4.98 -16.27
N LEU A 102 -36.29 -5.47 -15.06
CA LEU A 102 -36.79 -6.85 -14.87
C LEU A 102 -38.18 -7.07 -15.50
N GLN A 103 -39.07 -6.08 -15.44
CA GLN A 103 -40.37 -6.13 -16.12
C GLN A 103 -40.24 -6.15 -17.64
N GLU A 104 -39.28 -5.41 -18.21
CA GLU A 104 -39.01 -5.44 -19.65
C GLU A 104 -38.48 -6.80 -20.11
N VAL A 105 -37.71 -7.50 -19.26
CA VAL A 105 -37.30 -8.89 -19.52
C VAL A 105 -38.51 -9.83 -19.43
N GLU A 106 -39.39 -9.64 -18.45
CA GLU A 106 -40.64 -10.41 -18.30
C GLU A 106 -41.55 -10.28 -19.53
N LYS A 107 -41.75 -9.07 -20.08
CA LYS A 107 -42.59 -8.84 -21.27
C LYS A 107 -42.10 -9.57 -22.53
N ARG A 108 -40.84 -10.00 -22.55
CA ARG A 108 -40.20 -10.68 -23.69
C ARG A 108 -40.24 -12.19 -23.58
N ARG A 109 -40.87 -12.72 -22.53
CA ARG A 109 -41.14 -14.13 -22.36
C ARG A 109 -42.17 -14.60 -23.38
N THR A 110 -41.86 -15.70 -24.07
CA THR A 110 -42.67 -16.27 -25.15
C THR A 110 -42.95 -17.75 -24.85
N PRO A 111 -43.79 -18.06 -23.85
CA PRO A 111 -44.06 -19.45 -23.43
C PRO A 111 -44.64 -20.33 -24.53
N ALA A 112 -45.31 -19.73 -25.52
CA ALA A 112 -45.86 -20.44 -26.67
C ALA A 112 -44.79 -20.88 -27.69
N ASP A 113 -43.64 -20.22 -27.73
CA ASP A 113 -42.57 -20.50 -28.69
C ASP A 113 -41.56 -21.52 -28.14
N ASP A 114 -41.26 -21.44 -26.84
CA ASP A 114 -40.33 -22.35 -26.15
C ASP A 114 -40.61 -22.36 -24.64
N ALA A 115 -41.37 -23.36 -24.20
CA ALA A 115 -41.78 -23.50 -22.80
C ALA A 115 -40.61 -23.81 -21.84
N SER A 116 -39.57 -24.51 -22.32
CA SER A 116 -38.41 -24.86 -21.49
C SER A 116 -37.58 -23.62 -21.19
N ARG A 117 -37.24 -22.86 -22.23
CA ARG A 117 -36.52 -21.59 -22.11
C ARG A 117 -37.29 -20.59 -21.26
N ASP A 118 -38.60 -20.48 -21.49
CA ASP A 118 -39.47 -19.58 -20.73
C ASP A 118 -39.42 -19.88 -19.22
N SER A 119 -39.43 -21.16 -18.85
CA SER A 119 -39.29 -21.59 -17.46
C SER A 119 -37.94 -21.18 -16.86
N GLN A 120 -36.83 -21.37 -17.59
CA GLN A 120 -35.50 -20.98 -17.13
C GLN A 120 -35.37 -19.46 -16.93
N VAL A 121 -35.90 -18.66 -17.86
CA VAL A 121 -35.94 -17.20 -17.74
C VAL A 121 -36.83 -16.76 -16.57
N GLY A 122 -37.96 -17.44 -16.35
CA GLY A 122 -38.83 -17.22 -15.19
C GLY A 122 -38.11 -17.46 -13.86
N GLU A 123 -37.34 -18.55 -13.76
CA GLU A 123 -36.55 -18.87 -12.57
C GLU A 123 -35.50 -17.77 -12.28
N LEU A 124 -34.79 -17.30 -13.31
CA LEU A 124 -33.83 -16.19 -13.20
C LEU A 124 -34.50 -14.88 -12.76
N LEU A 125 -35.69 -14.56 -13.29
CA LEU A 125 -36.43 -13.36 -12.92
C LEU A 125 -36.88 -13.40 -11.46
N VAL A 126 -37.34 -14.56 -10.97
CA VAL A 126 -37.68 -14.74 -9.55
C VAL A 126 -36.45 -14.52 -8.66
N ALA A 127 -35.30 -15.10 -9.03
CA ALA A 127 -34.05 -14.90 -8.30
C ALA A 127 -33.63 -13.42 -8.31
N ALA A 128 -33.67 -12.76 -9.47
CA ALA A 128 -33.29 -11.36 -9.62
C ALA A 128 -34.21 -10.41 -8.82
N ARG A 129 -35.54 -10.60 -8.88
CA ARG A 129 -36.51 -9.81 -8.10
C ARG A 129 -36.24 -9.94 -6.61
N ARG A 130 -36.01 -11.16 -6.12
CA ARG A 130 -35.65 -11.40 -4.71
C ARG A 130 -34.40 -10.61 -4.28
N VAL A 131 -33.39 -10.53 -5.15
CA VAL A 131 -32.15 -9.78 -4.88
C VAL A 131 -32.40 -8.27 -4.87
N VAL A 132 -33.19 -7.74 -5.81
CA VAL A 132 -33.59 -6.32 -5.82
C VAL A 132 -34.36 -5.96 -4.55
N ASP A 133 -35.35 -6.76 -4.16
CA ASP A 133 -36.14 -6.51 -2.95
C ASP A 133 -35.27 -6.59 -1.68
N ALA A 134 -34.33 -7.54 -1.63
CA ALA A 134 -33.39 -7.66 -0.53
C ALA A 134 -32.41 -6.47 -0.46
N PHE A 135 -32.00 -5.95 -1.63
CA PHE A 135 -31.17 -4.76 -1.75
C PHE A 135 -31.91 -3.52 -1.23
N ASP A 136 -33.15 -3.26 -1.64
CA ASP A 136 -33.92 -2.11 -1.13
C ASP A 136 -34.16 -2.21 0.39
N ARG A 137 -34.60 -3.37 0.89
CA ARG A 137 -34.80 -3.60 2.34
C ARG A 137 -33.51 -3.45 3.15
N SER A 138 -32.33 -3.64 2.55
CA SER A 138 -31.06 -3.53 3.26
C SER A 138 -30.79 -2.12 3.76
N PHE A 139 -31.22 -1.08 3.04
CA PHE A 139 -31.02 0.31 3.44
C PHE A 139 -31.76 0.64 4.74
N GLY A 140 -33.01 0.20 4.90
CA GLY A 140 -33.75 0.36 6.15
C GLY A 140 -33.08 -0.36 7.33
N LYS A 141 -32.63 -1.60 7.12
CA LYS A 141 -31.90 -2.37 8.14
C LYS A 141 -30.61 -1.69 8.57
N VAL A 142 -29.84 -1.15 7.62
CA VAL A 142 -28.60 -0.41 7.91
C VAL A 142 -28.90 0.87 8.68
N ALA A 143 -29.88 1.66 8.26
CA ALA A 143 -30.26 2.89 8.95
C ALA A 143 -30.69 2.64 10.40
N ASP A 144 -31.51 1.61 10.63
CA ASP A 144 -31.96 1.22 11.97
C ASP A 144 -30.81 0.75 12.85
N LEU A 145 -29.91 -0.05 12.29
CA LEU A 145 -28.75 -0.54 13.02
C LEU A 145 -27.79 0.61 13.35
N ARG A 146 -27.50 1.53 12.42
CA ARG A 146 -26.68 2.73 12.66
C ARG A 146 -27.26 3.58 13.80
N ARG A 147 -28.58 3.83 13.82
CA ARG A 147 -29.25 4.58 14.90
C ARG A 147 -29.08 3.91 16.27
N ARG A 148 -29.29 2.59 16.35
CA ARG A 148 -29.11 1.84 17.60
C ARG A 148 -27.65 1.83 18.05
N THR A 149 -26.72 1.62 17.12
CA THR A 149 -25.28 1.65 17.37
C THR A 149 -24.83 2.99 17.93
N ALA A 150 -25.22 4.10 17.30
CA ALA A 150 -24.88 5.44 17.78
C ALA A 150 -25.42 5.72 19.20
N LYS A 151 -26.66 5.29 19.49
CA LYS A 151 -27.29 5.47 20.80
C LYS A 151 -26.61 4.64 21.90
N LEU A 152 -26.31 3.37 21.61
CA LEU A 152 -25.74 2.46 22.61
C LEU A 152 -24.26 2.76 22.86
N LEU A 153 -23.45 2.81 21.80
CA LEU A 153 -22.00 3.00 21.93
C LEU A 153 -21.63 4.43 22.35
N GLY A 154 -22.49 5.42 22.08
CA GLY A 154 -22.33 6.79 22.56
C GLY A 154 -22.38 6.95 24.07
N ARG A 155 -22.70 5.88 24.82
CA ARG A 155 -22.58 5.82 26.29
C ARG A 155 -21.17 5.48 26.76
N HIS A 156 -20.36 4.88 25.88
CA HIS A 156 -19.03 4.36 26.21
C HIS A 156 -17.90 5.18 25.57
N THR A 157 -18.16 5.85 24.45
CA THR A 157 -17.16 6.67 23.75
C THR A 157 -17.79 7.97 23.24
N HIS A 158 -16.95 8.95 22.88
CA HIS A 158 -17.40 10.18 22.26
C HIS A 158 -18.06 9.92 20.89
N LYS A 159 -19.05 10.74 20.51
CA LYS A 159 -19.80 10.57 19.25
C LYS A 159 -18.88 10.56 18.02
N ASP A 160 -17.83 11.38 18.04
CA ASP A 160 -16.84 11.49 16.96
C ASP A 160 -16.03 10.20 16.75
N ASN A 161 -16.00 9.31 17.74
CA ASN A 161 -15.33 8.02 17.65
C ASN A 161 -16.21 6.93 17.05
N ILE A 162 -17.48 7.23 16.75
CA ILE A 162 -18.44 6.29 16.14
C ILE A 162 -18.66 6.71 14.69
N LYS A 163 -17.90 6.09 13.78
CA LYS A 163 -17.77 6.55 12.41
C LYS A 163 -18.50 5.64 11.42
N PHE A 164 -19.47 6.21 10.71
CA PHE A 164 -20.25 5.54 9.67
C PHE A 164 -19.91 6.01 8.25
N ASP A 165 -19.11 7.07 8.13
CA ASP A 165 -18.79 7.73 6.87
C ASP A 165 -17.96 6.87 5.91
N GLY A 166 -17.99 7.24 4.63
CA GLY A 166 -17.26 6.56 3.58
C GLY A 166 -15.75 6.50 3.82
N LEU A 167 -15.09 7.62 4.14
CA LEU A 167 -13.64 7.67 4.35
C LEU A 167 -13.19 6.68 5.44
N SER A 168 -13.90 6.64 6.56
CA SER A 168 -13.66 5.70 7.65
C SER A 168 -13.80 4.26 7.18
N ARG A 169 -14.93 3.89 6.59
CA ARG A 169 -15.21 2.50 6.17
C ARG A 169 -14.26 2.03 5.07
N VAL A 170 -13.94 2.90 4.12
CA VAL A 170 -12.99 2.63 3.01
C VAL A 170 -11.57 2.43 3.51
N SER A 171 -11.13 3.23 4.49
CA SER A 171 -9.80 3.07 5.07
C SER A 171 -9.66 1.80 5.90
N HIS A 172 -10.78 1.20 6.33
CA HIS A 172 -10.83 0.07 7.27
C HIS A 172 -11.33 -1.24 6.67
N VAL A 173 -11.70 -1.28 5.39
CA VAL A 173 -12.18 -2.49 4.70
C VAL A 173 -11.06 -3.50 4.38
N THR A 174 -9.82 -3.03 4.29
CA THR A 174 -8.67 -3.84 3.84
C THR A 174 -7.40 -3.54 4.64
N ASP A 175 -6.48 -4.49 4.70
CA ASP A 175 -5.12 -4.34 5.21
C ASP A 175 -4.11 -4.15 4.04
N ALA A 176 -2.85 -4.59 4.17
CA ALA A 176 -1.86 -4.45 3.11
C ALA A 176 -2.03 -5.49 1.99
N THR A 177 -2.96 -6.44 2.13
CA THR A 177 -3.27 -7.43 1.08
C THR A 177 -4.09 -6.89 -0.09
N ASP A 178 -4.80 -5.78 0.12
CA ASP A 178 -5.83 -5.24 -0.80
C ASP A 178 -7.08 -6.12 -1.00
N TRP A 179 -7.20 -7.26 -0.30
CA TRP A 179 -8.43 -8.07 -0.36
C TRP A 179 -9.59 -7.36 0.34
N ARG A 180 -10.80 -7.50 -0.24
CA ARG A 180 -12.07 -7.01 0.30
C ARG A 180 -13.12 -8.10 0.21
N VAL A 181 -13.93 -8.24 1.26
CA VAL A 181 -15.10 -9.13 1.27
C VAL A 181 -16.35 -8.29 1.52
N GLU A 182 -16.51 -7.72 2.71
CA GLU A 182 -17.58 -6.79 3.07
C GLU A 182 -17.02 -5.46 3.61
N PHE A 183 -17.79 -4.38 3.51
CA PHE A 183 -17.49 -3.14 4.22
C PHE A 183 -18.03 -3.20 5.65
N PRO A 184 -17.29 -2.68 6.64
CA PRO A 184 -17.79 -2.67 8.01
C PRO A 184 -19.00 -1.74 8.12
N LEU A 185 -19.90 -2.02 9.07
CA LEU A 185 -21.01 -1.12 9.40
C LEU A 185 -20.47 0.17 9.99
N VAL A 186 -19.56 0.05 10.96
CA VAL A 186 -19.03 1.14 11.78
C VAL A 186 -17.54 0.95 12.04
N VAL A 187 -16.82 2.06 12.13
CA VAL A 187 -15.45 2.12 12.63
C VAL A 187 -15.47 2.85 13.97
N LEU A 188 -14.89 2.23 14.99
CA LEU A 188 -14.78 2.76 16.34
C LEU A 188 -13.33 3.16 16.60
N THR A 189 -13.10 4.38 17.07
CA THR A 189 -11.74 4.91 17.32
C THR A 189 -11.64 5.42 18.77
N PRO A 190 -11.62 4.54 19.78
CA PRO A 190 -11.59 4.93 21.19
C PRO A 190 -10.37 5.80 21.53
N ASP A 191 -10.53 6.71 22.48
CA ASP A 191 -9.45 7.61 22.90
C ASP A 191 -8.60 7.01 24.03
N THR A 192 -9.17 6.10 24.82
CA THR A 192 -8.54 5.50 26.00
C THR A 192 -8.80 3.99 26.10
N GLU A 193 -7.95 3.28 26.84
CA GLU A 193 -8.14 1.85 27.10
C GLU A 193 -9.45 1.58 27.87
N ALA A 194 -9.85 2.46 28.80
CA ALA A 194 -11.02 2.27 29.65
C ALA A 194 -12.34 2.10 28.89
N GLU A 195 -12.44 2.65 27.67
CA GLU A 195 -13.63 2.54 26.81
C GLU A 195 -13.84 1.13 26.26
N MET A 196 -12.79 0.31 26.20
CA MET A 196 -12.75 -0.93 25.40
C MET A 196 -13.78 -1.97 25.85
N ALA A 197 -13.86 -2.27 27.15
CA ALA A 197 -14.83 -3.25 27.66
C ALA A 197 -16.28 -2.84 27.37
N GLY A 198 -16.60 -1.55 27.54
CA GLY A 198 -17.92 -1.01 27.20
C GLY A 198 -18.24 -1.10 25.70
N LEU A 199 -17.26 -0.81 24.83
CA LEU A 199 -17.43 -0.95 23.38
C LEU A 199 -17.60 -2.40 22.94
N VAL A 200 -16.85 -3.34 23.51
CA VAL A 200 -16.99 -4.77 23.23
C VAL A 200 -18.38 -5.25 23.64
N LYS A 201 -18.80 -4.95 24.86
CA LYS A 201 -20.13 -5.28 25.37
C LYS A 201 -21.25 -4.72 24.50
N GLY A 202 -21.18 -3.42 24.16
CA GLY A 202 -22.18 -2.78 23.32
C GLY A 202 -22.24 -3.36 21.90
N CYS A 203 -21.10 -3.70 21.30
CA CYS A 203 -21.06 -4.37 20.00
C CYS A 203 -21.72 -5.77 20.06
N THR A 204 -21.43 -6.53 21.11
CA THR A 204 -22.05 -7.84 21.37
C THR A 204 -23.57 -7.73 21.52
N GLU A 205 -24.07 -6.77 22.30
CA GLU A 205 -25.53 -6.50 22.46
C GLU A 205 -26.21 -6.14 21.13
N LEU A 206 -25.50 -5.47 20.22
CA LEU A 206 -26.00 -5.11 18.89
C LEU A 206 -25.93 -6.27 17.87
N GLY A 207 -25.31 -7.40 18.24
CA GLY A 207 -25.06 -8.51 17.35
C GLY A 207 -24.01 -8.19 16.27
N LEU A 208 -23.10 -7.27 16.55
CA LEU A 208 -21.97 -6.94 15.67
C LEU A 208 -20.81 -7.89 15.93
N THR A 209 -20.10 -8.29 14.87
CA THR A 209 -18.75 -8.87 15.02
C THR A 209 -17.72 -7.75 15.13
N ILE A 210 -16.73 -7.94 15.96
CA ILE A 210 -15.66 -7.02 16.26
C ILE A 210 -14.40 -7.47 15.52
N ILE A 211 -13.73 -6.52 14.86
CA ILE A 211 -12.41 -6.72 14.27
C ILE A 211 -11.44 -5.75 14.92
N PRO A 212 -10.50 -6.23 15.75
CA PRO A 212 -9.41 -5.41 16.25
C PRO A 212 -8.49 -4.98 15.10
N ARG A 213 -8.07 -3.71 15.10
CA ARG A 213 -7.19 -3.19 14.06
C ARG A 213 -6.24 -2.12 14.60
N GLY A 214 -4.93 -2.31 14.38
CA GLY A 214 -3.92 -1.26 14.53
C GLY A 214 -3.67 -0.53 13.20
N GLY A 215 -2.41 -0.36 12.81
CA GLY A 215 -2.01 0.33 11.58
C GLY A 215 -2.49 -0.29 10.25
N GLY A 216 -3.11 -1.48 10.28
CA GLY A 216 -3.67 -2.16 9.11
C GLY A 216 -2.62 -2.59 8.10
N THR A 217 -1.48 -3.11 8.58
CA THR A 217 -0.28 -3.49 7.79
C THR A 217 -0.14 -5.01 7.59
N GLY A 218 -1.12 -5.81 7.98
CA GLY A 218 -1.11 -7.28 7.83
C GLY A 218 -1.17 -7.74 6.37
N TYR A 219 -0.63 -8.93 6.11
CA TYR A 219 -0.50 -9.55 4.77
C TYR A 219 -1.35 -10.80 4.55
N THR A 220 -2.28 -11.11 5.46
CA THR A 220 -3.13 -12.30 5.38
C THR A 220 -4.62 -12.03 5.41
N GLY A 221 -5.04 -10.76 5.40
CA GLY A 221 -6.45 -10.39 5.45
C GLY A 221 -7.08 -10.55 6.84
N GLY A 222 -6.27 -10.60 7.91
CA GLY A 222 -6.74 -10.74 9.30
C GLY A 222 -7.67 -9.60 9.75
N ALA A 223 -7.50 -8.40 9.17
CA ALA A 223 -8.36 -7.24 9.45
C ALA A 223 -9.47 -7.00 8.41
N VAL A 224 -9.67 -7.92 7.46
CA VAL A 224 -10.71 -7.81 6.40
C VAL A 224 -12.07 -8.28 6.94
N PRO A 225 -13.12 -7.44 6.92
CA PRO A 225 -14.46 -7.84 7.33
C PRO A 225 -15.08 -8.88 6.40
N LEU A 226 -15.53 -9.99 6.98
CA LEU A 226 -16.24 -11.05 6.24
C LEU A 226 -17.77 -10.88 6.27
N ASP A 227 -18.28 -10.11 7.24
CA ASP A 227 -19.70 -9.79 7.41
C ASP A 227 -19.88 -8.27 7.40
N TRP A 228 -20.99 -7.78 6.85
CA TRP A 228 -21.32 -6.35 6.85
C TRP A 228 -21.72 -5.85 8.24
N LYS A 229 -22.21 -6.73 9.13
CA LYS A 229 -22.48 -6.43 10.55
C LYS A 229 -21.21 -6.40 11.39
N THR A 230 -20.19 -5.70 10.90
CA THR A 230 -18.89 -5.59 11.54
C THR A 230 -18.67 -4.22 12.15
N ALA A 231 -18.18 -4.18 13.38
CA ALA A 231 -17.51 -3.04 13.99
C ALA A 231 -15.99 -3.25 13.92
N VAL A 232 -15.28 -2.36 13.22
CA VAL A 232 -13.81 -2.34 13.29
C VAL A 232 -13.41 -1.43 14.43
N ILE A 233 -12.68 -1.94 15.43
CA ILE A 233 -12.14 -1.11 16.52
C ILE A 233 -10.69 -0.79 16.18
N ASN A 234 -10.44 0.48 15.79
CA ASN A 234 -9.11 0.98 15.49
C ASN A 234 -8.42 1.48 16.77
N THR A 235 -7.30 0.85 17.14
CA THR A 235 -6.53 1.15 18.36
C THR A 235 -5.45 2.22 18.18
N GLU A 236 -5.25 2.80 16.99
CA GLU A 236 -4.17 3.75 16.69
C GLU A 236 -4.21 5.05 17.52
N LYS A 237 -5.31 5.35 18.20
CA LYS A 237 -5.41 6.47 19.16
C LYS A 237 -4.81 6.15 20.54
N LEU A 238 -4.66 4.86 20.87
CA LEU A 238 -4.03 4.38 22.09
C LEU A 238 -2.49 4.45 21.96
N ILE A 239 -1.97 5.67 22.06
CA ILE A 239 -0.56 5.99 21.81
C ILE A 239 0.26 6.23 23.09
N GLY A 240 -0.28 5.90 24.25
CA GLY A 240 0.41 5.99 25.53
C GLY A 240 1.67 5.13 25.54
N MET A 241 2.79 5.72 25.95
CA MET A 241 4.09 5.07 26.04
C MET A 241 4.79 5.58 27.29
N GLY A 242 5.25 4.65 28.13
CA GLY A 242 6.05 4.97 29.31
C GLY A 242 7.51 5.25 28.96
N GLU A 243 8.28 5.65 29.96
CA GLU A 243 9.74 5.73 29.84
C GLU A 243 10.36 4.33 29.90
N VAL A 244 11.66 4.26 29.60
CA VAL A 244 12.44 3.04 29.79
C VAL A 244 12.76 2.87 31.27
N GLU A 245 12.30 1.78 31.87
CA GLU A 245 12.39 1.50 33.30
C GLU A 245 13.13 0.19 33.55
N ARG A 246 14.05 0.19 34.53
CA ARG A 246 14.62 -1.05 35.08
C ARG A 246 13.66 -1.56 36.15
N ILE A 247 13.12 -2.77 35.96
CA ILE A 247 12.20 -3.37 36.92
C ILE A 247 12.61 -4.82 37.23
N ARG A 248 12.33 -5.28 38.45
CA ARG A 248 12.43 -6.70 38.79
C ARG A 248 11.21 -7.45 38.26
N LEU A 249 11.45 -8.39 37.35
CA LEU A 249 10.39 -9.22 36.78
C LEU A 249 10.05 -10.40 37.71
N PRO A 250 8.79 -10.91 37.70
CA PRO A 250 8.43 -12.07 38.49
C PRO A 250 9.31 -13.30 38.16
N GLY A 251 9.92 -13.90 39.18
CA GLY A 251 10.80 -15.07 39.03
C GLY A 251 12.23 -14.75 38.57
N LEU A 252 12.64 -13.48 38.50
CA LEU A 252 14.02 -13.06 38.25
C LEU A 252 14.54 -12.20 39.40
N ASP A 253 15.80 -12.41 39.79
CA ASP A 253 16.44 -11.65 40.88
C ASP A 253 16.97 -10.29 40.40
N ALA A 254 17.40 -10.22 39.14
CA ALA A 254 17.99 -9.03 38.53
C ALA A 254 16.93 -8.11 37.91
N GLU A 255 17.22 -6.80 37.91
CA GLU A 255 16.40 -5.82 37.20
C GLU A 255 16.68 -5.83 35.71
N VAL A 256 15.60 -5.75 34.93
CA VAL A 256 15.61 -5.87 33.47
C VAL A 256 15.06 -4.56 32.89
N PRO A 257 15.67 -3.98 31.85
CA PRO A 257 15.10 -2.79 31.22
C PRO A 257 13.84 -3.16 30.44
N THR A 258 12.78 -2.39 30.66
CA THR A 258 11.47 -2.60 30.07
C THR A 258 10.84 -1.30 29.62
N ILE A 259 9.83 -1.40 28.76
CA ILE A 259 9.00 -0.27 28.34
C ILE A 259 7.53 -0.68 28.28
N ARG A 260 6.64 0.16 28.83
CA ARG A 260 5.18 0.01 28.71
C ARG A 260 4.69 0.75 27.47
N THR A 261 3.84 0.11 26.69
CA THR A 261 3.21 0.67 25.49
C THR A 261 1.72 0.35 25.43
N GLU A 262 0.92 1.28 24.94
CA GLU A 262 -0.44 1.03 24.50
C GLU A 262 -0.45 0.43 23.07
N ALA A 263 -1.55 -0.23 22.69
CA ALA A 263 -1.66 -1.04 21.48
C ALA A 263 -1.54 -0.23 20.18
N GLY A 264 -1.82 1.07 20.21
CA GLY A 264 -1.73 1.97 19.05
C GLY A 264 -0.36 2.58 18.83
N VAL A 265 0.59 2.41 19.75
CA VAL A 265 1.96 2.92 19.59
C VAL A 265 2.59 2.29 18.35
N VAL A 266 3.14 3.13 17.47
CA VAL A 266 3.85 2.70 16.27
C VAL A 266 5.18 2.04 16.69
N THR A 267 5.47 0.87 16.14
CA THR A 267 6.64 0.04 16.52
C THR A 267 7.95 0.82 16.46
N GLN A 268 8.16 1.62 15.41
CA GLN A 268 9.37 2.44 15.25
C GLN A 268 9.59 3.39 16.43
N ARG A 269 8.53 3.98 17.00
CA ARG A 269 8.66 4.90 18.15
C ARG A 269 9.18 4.21 19.40
N VAL A 270 8.85 2.92 19.57
CA VAL A 270 9.36 2.09 20.68
C VAL A 270 10.82 1.75 20.44
N ALA A 271 11.19 1.46 19.19
CA ALA A 271 12.57 1.23 18.81
C ALA A 271 13.44 2.48 19.00
N ASP A 272 12.96 3.66 18.59
CA ASP A 272 13.64 4.94 18.77
C ASP A 272 13.84 5.24 20.27
N ALA A 273 12.80 5.07 21.09
CA ALA A 273 12.90 5.28 22.54
C ALA A 273 13.87 4.31 23.23
N ALA A 274 13.96 3.07 22.75
CA ALA A 274 14.95 2.12 23.24
C ALA A 274 16.37 2.53 22.81
N GLU A 275 16.55 2.97 21.56
CA GLU A 275 17.84 3.42 21.01
C GLU A 275 18.36 4.66 21.73
N ASP A 276 17.49 5.64 22.01
CA ASP A 276 17.80 6.84 22.81
C ASP A 276 18.28 6.47 24.23
N ALA A 277 17.82 5.33 24.77
CA ALA A 277 18.25 4.78 26.06
C ALA A 277 19.47 3.84 25.97
N GLY A 278 20.11 3.72 24.79
CA GLY A 278 21.25 2.83 24.57
C GLY A 278 20.88 1.34 24.54
N LEU A 279 19.61 1.03 24.27
CA LEU A 279 19.02 -0.30 24.27
C LEU A 279 18.40 -0.61 22.91
N VAL A 280 17.88 -1.83 22.77
CA VAL A 280 17.28 -2.34 21.54
C VAL A 280 15.93 -2.97 21.82
N PHE A 281 14.93 -2.50 21.08
CA PHE A 281 13.67 -3.20 20.93
C PHE A 281 13.82 -4.32 19.89
N ALA A 282 13.53 -5.55 20.30
CA ALA A 282 13.77 -6.75 19.49
C ALA A 282 12.70 -6.98 18.41
N CYS A 283 11.45 -6.63 18.66
CA CYS A 283 10.37 -6.80 17.68
C CYS A 283 10.51 -5.75 16.57
N ASP A 284 11.05 -6.15 15.41
CA ASP A 284 11.42 -5.27 14.31
C ASP A 284 10.87 -5.71 12.93
N PRO A 285 9.53 -5.80 12.78
CA PRO A 285 8.93 -6.17 11.50
C PRO A 285 9.32 -5.20 10.39
N THR A 286 9.31 -5.67 9.14
CA THR A 286 9.61 -4.81 7.96
C THR A 286 8.66 -3.60 7.86
N SER A 287 7.50 -3.67 8.52
CA SER A 287 6.50 -2.61 8.63
C SER A 287 6.63 -1.78 9.92
N ALA A 288 7.77 -1.79 10.63
CA ALA A 288 7.93 -1.09 11.92
C ALA A 288 7.54 0.41 11.89
N GLU A 289 7.76 1.07 10.74
CA GLU A 289 7.36 2.46 10.50
C GLU A 289 5.83 2.68 10.58
N ALA A 290 5.00 1.64 10.37
CA ALA A 290 3.54 1.79 10.27
C ALA A 290 2.72 0.78 11.10
N SER A 291 3.32 -0.33 11.52
CA SER A 291 2.71 -1.32 12.39
C SER A 291 2.58 -0.77 13.81
N CYS A 292 1.58 -1.27 14.54
CA CYS A 292 1.34 -0.89 15.93
C CYS A 292 1.53 -2.10 16.85
N ILE A 293 1.90 -1.84 18.10
CA ILE A 293 2.18 -2.83 19.14
C ILE A 293 1.09 -3.90 19.28
N GLY A 294 -0.19 -3.52 19.31
CA GLY A 294 -1.28 -4.49 19.42
C GLY A 294 -1.36 -5.47 18.25
N GLY A 295 -1.02 -5.00 17.04
CA GLY A 295 -0.92 -5.85 15.86
C GLY A 295 0.28 -6.78 15.92
N ASN A 296 1.42 -6.31 16.42
CA ASN A 296 2.62 -7.15 16.58
C ASN A 296 2.36 -8.31 17.56
N ILE A 297 1.64 -8.06 18.64
CA ILE A 297 1.25 -9.10 19.61
C ILE A 297 0.27 -10.08 18.95
N ALA A 298 -0.81 -9.58 18.33
CA ALA A 298 -1.84 -10.42 17.71
C ALA A 298 -1.31 -11.31 16.58
N MET A 299 -0.25 -10.87 15.89
CA MET A 299 0.41 -11.62 14.80
C MET A 299 1.65 -12.39 15.25
N ASN A 300 2.09 -12.21 16.50
CA ASN A 300 3.40 -12.67 16.99
C ASN A 300 4.57 -12.24 16.06
N ALA A 301 4.61 -10.96 15.75
CA ALA A 301 5.50 -10.40 14.73
C ALA A 301 6.98 -10.66 15.04
N GLY A 302 7.72 -11.11 14.02
CA GLY A 302 9.17 -11.23 14.01
C GLY A 302 9.85 -10.06 13.29
N GLY A 303 11.07 -10.32 12.86
CA GLY A 303 11.89 -9.41 12.07
C GLY A 303 13.32 -9.93 11.95
N LYS A 304 14.27 -9.07 11.54
CA LYS A 304 15.66 -9.50 11.33
C LYS A 304 16.39 -9.82 12.63
N LYS A 305 15.99 -9.22 13.76
CA LYS A 305 16.59 -9.47 15.08
C LYS A 305 16.07 -10.74 15.75
N ALA A 306 15.09 -11.41 15.15
CA ALA A 306 14.52 -12.64 15.71
C ALA A 306 15.54 -13.78 15.83
N VAL A 307 16.58 -13.77 15.00
CA VAL A 307 17.72 -14.69 15.13
C VAL A 307 18.41 -14.60 16.50
N LEU A 308 18.37 -13.43 17.14
CA LEU A 308 18.89 -13.22 18.50
C LEU A 308 17.82 -13.48 19.57
N TRP A 309 16.74 -12.72 19.53
CA TRP A 309 15.79 -12.61 20.66
C TRP A 309 14.38 -13.12 20.36
N GLY A 310 14.18 -13.78 19.22
CA GLY A 310 12.89 -14.32 18.82
C GLY A 310 11.88 -13.26 18.36
N THR A 311 10.61 -13.63 18.40
CA THR A 311 9.44 -12.87 17.97
C THR A 311 8.86 -12.02 19.10
N ALA A 312 7.71 -11.39 18.86
CA ALA A 312 7.01 -10.58 19.86
C ALA A 312 6.81 -11.33 21.20
N LEU A 313 6.31 -12.58 21.16
CA LEU A 313 6.04 -13.38 22.37
C LEU A 313 7.27 -13.56 23.26
N ASP A 314 8.44 -13.75 22.66
CA ASP A 314 9.70 -14.00 23.37
C ASP A 314 10.14 -12.80 24.20
N ASN A 315 9.63 -11.60 23.88
CA ASN A 315 10.01 -10.33 24.47
C ASN A 315 8.91 -9.70 25.34
N LEU A 316 7.73 -10.33 25.41
CA LEU A 316 6.62 -9.85 26.23
C LEU A 316 6.83 -10.19 27.70
N VAL A 317 6.77 -9.17 28.54
CA VAL A 317 6.69 -9.30 30.00
C VAL A 317 5.24 -9.51 30.41
N SER A 318 4.36 -8.66 29.91
CA SER A 318 2.92 -8.73 30.17
C SER A 318 2.13 -8.02 29.08
N TRP A 319 0.86 -8.40 28.93
CA TRP A 319 -0.10 -7.70 28.07
C TRP A 319 -1.49 -7.70 28.69
N ARG A 320 -2.25 -6.66 28.35
CA ARG A 320 -3.64 -6.48 28.77
C ARG A 320 -4.55 -6.51 27.54
N MET A 321 -5.70 -7.15 27.68
CA MET A 321 -6.69 -7.28 26.62
C MET A 321 -8.12 -7.30 27.16
N VAL A 322 -9.09 -7.12 26.27
CA VAL A 322 -10.51 -7.34 26.54
C VAL A 322 -10.97 -8.62 25.84
N THR A 323 -11.61 -9.51 26.59
CA THR A 323 -12.11 -10.81 26.12
C THR A 323 -13.47 -10.69 25.41
N PRO A 324 -13.96 -11.74 24.74
CA PRO A 324 -15.28 -11.77 24.11
C PRO A 324 -16.45 -11.52 25.08
N ASP A 325 -16.27 -11.85 26.36
CA ASP A 325 -17.25 -11.61 27.44
C ASP A 325 -17.18 -10.18 28.00
N ALA A 326 -16.38 -9.31 27.39
CA ALA A 326 -16.09 -7.94 27.86
C ALA A 326 -15.42 -7.90 29.25
N GLU A 327 -14.72 -8.96 29.63
CA GLU A 327 -13.85 -9.00 30.80
C GLU A 327 -12.46 -8.45 30.44
N TRP A 328 -11.80 -7.84 31.41
CA TRP A 328 -10.39 -7.47 31.27
C TRP A 328 -9.51 -8.67 31.61
N LEU A 329 -8.50 -8.94 30.78
CA LEU A 329 -7.52 -9.98 31.01
C LEU A 329 -6.12 -9.38 31.02
N GLU A 330 -5.37 -9.64 32.09
CA GLU A 330 -3.94 -9.35 32.19
C GLU A 330 -3.16 -10.67 32.19
N VAL A 331 -2.20 -10.79 31.28
CA VAL A 331 -1.31 -11.95 31.19
C VAL A 331 0.09 -11.50 31.54
N THR A 332 0.75 -12.21 32.47
CA THR A 332 2.12 -11.92 32.92
C THR A 332 3.00 -13.15 32.77
N ARG A 333 4.17 -12.99 32.16
CA ARG A 333 5.17 -14.04 32.01
C ARG A 333 5.99 -14.16 33.30
N ILE A 334 6.07 -15.38 33.84
CA ILE A 334 6.81 -15.70 35.06
C ILE A 334 8.11 -16.41 34.69
N GLY A 335 9.23 -16.01 35.30
CA GLY A 335 10.54 -16.60 35.04
C GLY A 335 11.03 -16.35 33.60
N HIS A 336 10.87 -15.12 33.11
CA HIS A 336 11.23 -14.76 31.73
C HIS A 336 12.70 -15.08 31.40
N ASN A 337 12.98 -15.95 30.42
CA ASN A 337 14.34 -16.41 30.12
C ASN A 337 15.23 -15.41 29.35
N LEU A 338 14.69 -14.25 28.96
CA LEU A 338 15.37 -13.15 28.25
C LEU A 338 15.96 -13.53 26.88
N GLY A 339 15.56 -14.67 26.35
CA GLY A 339 15.91 -15.17 25.03
C GLY A 339 14.69 -15.76 24.33
N LYS A 340 14.93 -16.69 23.41
CA LYS A 340 13.84 -17.32 22.66
C LYS A 340 13.03 -18.23 23.59
N ILE A 341 11.71 -18.14 23.52
CA ILE A 341 10.81 -18.88 24.43
C ILE A 341 10.93 -20.40 24.27
N HIS A 342 11.34 -20.88 23.10
CA HIS A 342 11.51 -22.31 22.84
C HIS A 342 12.77 -22.91 23.47
N ASP A 343 13.71 -22.08 23.90
CA ASP A 343 14.91 -22.52 24.63
C ASP A 343 14.62 -22.73 26.13
N ALA A 344 13.48 -22.25 26.64
CA ALA A 344 13.06 -22.50 28.01
C ALA A 344 12.50 -23.93 28.16
N GLU A 345 12.86 -24.61 29.25
CA GLU A 345 12.27 -25.92 29.56
C GLU A 345 10.74 -25.81 29.69
N VAL A 346 10.28 -24.82 30.46
CA VAL A 346 8.87 -24.46 30.64
C VAL A 346 8.73 -22.94 30.58
N ALA A 347 7.73 -22.46 29.85
CA ALA A 347 7.29 -21.08 29.89
C ALA A 347 5.99 -20.95 30.69
N SER A 348 6.04 -20.18 31.78
CA SER A 348 4.94 -20.00 32.72
C SER A 348 4.25 -18.65 32.53
N PHE A 349 2.92 -18.64 32.56
CA PHE A 349 2.09 -17.45 32.43
C PHE A 349 1.01 -17.42 33.52
N GLU A 350 0.87 -16.27 34.18
CA GLU A 350 -0.24 -15.97 35.10
C GLU A 350 -1.28 -15.14 34.36
N LEU A 351 -2.54 -15.56 34.39
CA LEU A 351 -3.67 -14.92 33.74
C LEU A 351 -4.65 -14.42 34.81
N LYS A 352 -4.87 -13.11 34.87
CA LYS A 352 -5.81 -12.47 35.81
C LYS A 352 -6.98 -11.87 35.04
N TYR A 353 -8.18 -12.32 35.38
CA TYR A 353 -9.43 -11.84 34.77
C TYR A 353 -10.12 -10.88 35.73
N PHE A 354 -10.57 -9.75 35.22
CA PHE A 354 -11.30 -8.73 35.95
C PHE A 354 -12.63 -8.45 35.27
N ASP A 355 -13.58 -7.91 36.02
CA ASP A 355 -14.87 -7.49 35.47
C ASP A 355 -14.71 -6.37 34.44
N ALA A 356 -15.81 -5.94 33.81
CA ALA A 356 -15.79 -4.91 32.77
C ALA A 356 -15.26 -3.53 33.25
N SER A 357 -15.25 -3.26 34.56
CA SER A 357 -14.63 -2.04 35.11
C SER A 357 -13.10 -2.13 35.10
N GLY A 358 -12.57 -3.36 35.16
CA GLY A 358 -11.14 -3.63 35.25
C GLY A 358 -10.59 -3.50 36.67
N GLU A 359 -11.43 -3.29 37.68
CA GLU A 359 -11.03 -3.10 39.07
C GLU A 359 -11.19 -4.37 39.91
N ARG A 360 -12.30 -5.12 39.72
CA ARG A 360 -12.58 -6.31 40.52
C ARG A 360 -12.01 -7.56 39.86
N LEU A 361 -11.06 -8.22 40.53
CA LEU A 361 -10.55 -9.53 40.14
C LEU A 361 -11.66 -10.60 40.24
N LEU A 362 -11.84 -11.37 39.17
CA LEU A 362 -12.81 -12.46 39.06
C LEU A 362 -12.16 -13.82 39.27
N ARG A 363 -11.04 -14.08 38.60
CA ARG A 363 -10.30 -15.34 38.69
C ARG A 363 -8.84 -15.18 38.27
N THR A 364 -8.01 -16.14 38.70
CA THR A 364 -6.62 -16.27 38.29
C THR A 364 -6.37 -17.68 37.79
N GLU A 365 -5.66 -17.80 36.68
CA GLU A 365 -5.27 -19.05 36.04
C GLU A 365 -3.75 -19.06 35.83
N ARG A 366 -3.15 -20.24 35.77
CA ARG A 366 -1.73 -20.41 35.44
C ARG A 366 -1.58 -21.39 34.28
N LEU A 367 -0.79 -21.02 33.29
CA LEU A 367 -0.42 -21.86 32.15
C LEU A 367 1.08 -22.14 32.20
N ASP A 368 1.45 -23.41 32.35
CA ASP A 368 2.83 -23.87 32.27
C ASP A 368 2.96 -24.71 30.99
N ILE A 369 3.72 -24.20 30.01
CA ILE A 369 3.79 -24.76 28.66
C ILE A 369 5.25 -25.12 28.36
N PRO A 370 5.57 -26.36 27.96
CA PRO A 370 6.93 -26.70 27.53
C PRO A 370 7.39 -25.78 26.39
N GLY A 371 8.58 -25.17 26.49
CA GLY A 371 9.03 -24.15 25.53
C GLY A 371 9.06 -24.65 24.09
N ALA A 372 9.46 -25.91 23.88
CA ALA A 372 9.47 -26.57 22.58
C ALA A 372 8.09 -26.64 21.89
N THR A 373 6.98 -26.42 22.61
CA THR A 373 5.62 -26.41 22.04
C THR A 373 5.35 -25.19 21.16
N PHE A 374 6.03 -24.06 21.41
CA PHE A 374 5.71 -22.80 20.75
C PHE A 374 6.11 -22.75 19.27
N ARG A 375 7.03 -23.62 18.83
CA ARG A 375 7.53 -23.67 17.45
C ARG A 375 7.93 -25.07 17.09
N LYS A 376 7.75 -25.45 15.83
CA LYS A 376 8.31 -26.71 15.30
C LYS A 376 9.83 -26.75 15.48
N GLU A 377 10.33 -27.86 16.00
CA GLU A 377 11.76 -28.07 16.24
C GLU A 377 12.58 -27.89 14.96
N GLY A 378 13.73 -27.22 15.08
CA GLY A 378 14.63 -26.92 13.97
C GLY A 378 14.24 -25.70 13.13
N LEU A 379 13.11 -25.04 13.41
CA LEU A 379 12.69 -23.81 12.73
C LEU A 379 12.85 -22.58 13.63
N GLY A 380 13.41 -21.48 13.10
CA GLY A 380 13.58 -20.25 13.86
C GLY A 380 12.29 -19.48 14.10
N LYS A 381 11.30 -19.67 13.22
CA LYS A 381 10.00 -18.99 13.23
C LYS A 381 8.90 -19.96 12.83
N ASP A 382 7.75 -19.86 13.48
CA ASP A 382 6.56 -20.64 13.18
C ASP A 382 5.36 -19.96 13.83
N VAL A 383 4.41 -19.49 13.00
CA VAL A 383 3.15 -18.89 13.49
C VAL A 383 1.91 -19.68 13.02
N THR A 384 2.13 -20.95 12.65
CA THR A 384 1.14 -21.84 12.07
C THR A 384 0.15 -22.33 13.13
N ASP A 385 0.64 -22.73 14.30
CA ASP A 385 -0.22 -23.17 15.41
C ASP A 385 -1.01 -22.00 15.99
N LYS A 386 -2.30 -21.93 15.66
CA LYS A 386 -3.20 -20.90 16.20
C LYS A 386 -3.74 -21.23 17.57
N PHE A 387 -3.55 -22.44 18.11
CA PHE A 387 -3.99 -22.77 19.46
C PHE A 387 -2.95 -22.35 20.51
N LEU A 388 -1.66 -22.56 20.25
CA LEU A 388 -0.55 -22.12 21.10
C LEU A 388 -0.73 -22.52 22.58
N ALA A 389 -1.12 -23.78 22.79
CA ALA A 389 -1.45 -24.36 24.10
C ALA A 389 -2.50 -23.56 24.92
N GLY A 390 -3.37 -22.80 24.25
CA GLY A 390 -4.42 -22.00 24.88
C GLY A 390 -3.99 -20.61 25.35
N LEU A 391 -2.76 -20.17 25.04
CA LEU A 391 -2.31 -18.83 25.39
C LEU A 391 -3.17 -17.75 24.67
N PRO A 392 -3.79 -16.80 25.41
CA PRO A 392 -4.74 -15.87 24.83
C PRO A 392 -4.07 -14.66 24.14
N GLY A 393 -4.70 -14.16 23.08
CA GLY A 393 -4.35 -12.92 22.38
C GLY A 393 -3.18 -13.01 21.40
N VAL A 394 -2.08 -13.66 21.79
CA VAL A 394 -0.87 -13.78 20.95
C VAL A 394 -1.10 -14.76 19.81
N GLN A 395 -0.67 -14.41 18.58
CA GLN A 395 -0.76 -15.25 17.37
C GLN A 395 -2.19 -15.56 16.88
N LYS A 396 -3.23 -15.07 17.58
CA LYS A 396 -4.65 -15.35 17.29
C LYS A 396 -5.30 -14.37 16.31
N GLU A 397 -4.56 -13.37 15.84
CA GLU A 397 -5.03 -12.41 14.83
C GLU A 397 -6.31 -11.67 15.27
N GLY A 398 -6.47 -11.42 16.57
CA GLY A 398 -7.66 -10.75 17.13
C GLY A 398 -8.92 -11.62 17.19
N CYS A 399 -8.79 -12.95 17.03
CA CYS A 399 -9.92 -13.87 17.11
C CYS A 399 -10.39 -14.13 18.55
N ASP A 400 -9.63 -13.86 19.61
CA ASP A 400 -10.03 -14.18 20.99
C ASP A 400 -10.03 -12.97 21.93
N GLY A 401 -9.97 -11.76 21.36
CA GLY A 401 -10.11 -10.52 22.11
C GLY A 401 -9.33 -9.37 21.47
N LEU A 402 -9.20 -8.28 22.22
CA LEU A 402 -8.59 -7.03 21.78
C LEU A 402 -7.45 -6.63 22.72
N ILE A 403 -6.22 -6.63 22.23
CA ILE A 403 -5.04 -6.16 22.97
C ILE A 403 -5.10 -4.64 23.14
N THR A 404 -4.88 -4.14 24.35
CA THR A 404 -4.96 -2.70 24.68
C THR A 404 -3.60 -2.11 25.09
N SER A 405 -2.78 -2.85 25.82
CA SER A 405 -1.41 -2.45 26.20
C SER A 405 -0.52 -3.64 26.52
N ALA A 406 0.79 -3.39 26.59
CA ALA A 406 1.79 -4.39 26.92
C ALA A 406 3.03 -3.77 27.57
N ARG A 407 3.83 -4.62 28.21
CA ARG A 407 5.18 -4.32 28.67
C ARG A 407 6.17 -5.28 28.02
N TRP A 408 7.30 -4.72 27.60
CA TRP A 408 8.31 -5.40 26.80
C TRP A 408 9.67 -5.37 27.47
N VAL A 409 10.44 -6.44 27.31
CA VAL A 409 11.88 -6.45 27.60
C VAL A 409 12.63 -5.68 26.52
N LEU A 410 13.62 -4.90 26.93
CA LEU A 410 14.61 -4.28 26.05
C LEU A 410 15.96 -4.98 26.22
N HIS A 411 16.75 -4.99 25.15
CA HIS A 411 18.04 -5.67 25.12
C HIS A 411 19.19 -4.70 24.96
N ARG A 412 20.41 -5.11 25.35
CA ARG A 412 21.63 -4.39 24.99
C ARG A 412 22.18 -4.99 23.69
N MET A 413 22.49 -4.15 22.71
CA MET A 413 23.30 -4.57 21.56
C MET A 413 24.78 -4.47 21.92
N PRO A 414 25.64 -5.42 21.50
CA PRO A 414 27.07 -5.30 21.69
C PRO A 414 27.67 -4.05 21.02
N GLU A 415 28.79 -3.55 21.54
CA GLU A 415 29.35 -2.24 21.16
C GLU A 415 29.87 -2.19 19.71
N HIS A 416 30.49 -3.28 19.25
CA HIS A 416 31.14 -3.31 17.94
C HIS A 416 30.35 -4.15 16.95
N THR A 417 30.01 -3.56 15.80
CA THR A 417 29.31 -4.26 14.71
C THR A 417 30.05 -4.11 13.38
N ARG A 418 30.17 -5.21 12.65
CA ARG A 418 30.63 -5.24 11.25
C ARG A 418 29.53 -5.84 10.37
N THR A 419 29.27 -5.22 9.23
CA THR A 419 28.31 -5.76 8.24
C THR A 419 29.08 -6.46 7.13
N VAL A 420 28.75 -7.71 6.85
CA VAL A 420 29.26 -8.46 5.70
C VAL A 420 28.26 -8.41 4.54
N CYS A 421 28.76 -8.32 3.32
CA CYS A 421 28.00 -8.46 2.08
C CYS A 421 28.69 -9.52 1.22
N LEU A 422 27.99 -10.59 0.90
CA LEU A 422 28.53 -11.76 0.20
C LEU A 422 27.80 -11.91 -1.13
N GLU A 423 28.51 -11.79 -2.24
CA GLU A 423 27.96 -11.84 -3.60
C GLU A 423 28.29 -13.17 -4.26
N PHE A 424 27.28 -13.91 -4.71
CA PHE A 424 27.45 -15.23 -5.33
C PHE A 424 27.06 -15.18 -6.81
N PHE A 425 27.95 -15.64 -7.67
CA PHE A 425 27.76 -15.62 -9.14
C PHE A 425 27.42 -16.99 -9.73
N GLY A 426 27.62 -18.06 -8.96
CA GLY A 426 27.26 -19.44 -9.33
C GLY A 426 25.79 -19.77 -9.07
N HIS A 427 25.43 -21.06 -9.15
CA HIS A 427 24.06 -21.49 -8.87
C HIS A 427 23.71 -21.30 -7.39
N ALA A 428 22.45 -20.98 -7.12
CA ALA A 428 22.00 -20.75 -5.75
C ALA A 428 22.23 -21.98 -4.85
N LYS A 429 22.08 -23.20 -5.38
CA LYS A 429 22.35 -24.44 -4.65
C LYS A 429 23.79 -24.56 -4.12
N ASP A 430 24.75 -23.94 -4.79
CA ASP A 430 26.17 -23.98 -4.39
C ASP A 430 26.46 -22.93 -3.31
N ALA A 431 25.66 -21.86 -3.30
CA ALA A 431 25.77 -20.75 -2.37
C ALA A 431 25.01 -21.00 -1.05
N VAL A 432 23.86 -21.69 -1.08
CA VAL A 432 23.03 -21.96 0.11
C VAL A 432 23.77 -22.68 1.25
N PRO A 433 24.66 -23.67 1.01
CA PRO A 433 25.46 -24.29 2.07
C PRO A 433 26.23 -23.28 2.93
N SER A 434 26.65 -22.14 2.34
CA SER A 434 27.32 -21.07 3.10
C SER A 434 26.44 -20.49 4.21
N ILE A 435 25.11 -20.48 4.05
CA ILE A 435 24.18 -19.99 5.09
C ILE A 435 24.26 -20.88 6.34
N VAL A 436 24.25 -22.20 6.14
CA VAL A 436 24.33 -23.18 7.24
C VAL A 436 25.70 -23.10 7.91
N GLU A 437 26.77 -23.11 7.12
CA GLU A 437 28.15 -23.03 7.62
C GLU A 437 28.41 -21.73 8.40
N ILE A 438 27.94 -20.58 7.89
CA ILE A 438 28.04 -19.28 8.58
C ILE A 438 27.26 -19.34 9.89
N LYS A 439 26.02 -19.84 9.89
CA LYS A 439 25.21 -19.89 11.11
C LYS A 439 25.85 -20.78 12.17
N ASP A 440 26.28 -21.99 11.80
CA ASP A 440 26.85 -22.96 12.73
C ASP A 440 28.19 -22.44 13.29
N PHE A 441 29.03 -21.84 12.45
CA PHE A 441 30.24 -21.14 12.87
C PHE A 441 29.92 -20.02 13.87
N MET A 442 28.98 -19.13 13.54
CA MET A 442 28.66 -17.99 14.39
C MET A 442 28.01 -18.42 15.72
N PHE A 443 27.27 -19.53 15.76
CA PHE A 443 26.70 -20.06 17.00
C PHE A 443 27.76 -20.67 17.90
N ALA A 444 28.77 -21.34 17.32
CA ALA A 444 29.93 -21.78 18.07
C ALA A 444 30.75 -20.58 18.58
N GLU A 445 30.92 -19.56 17.74
CA GLU A 445 31.66 -18.35 18.09
C GLU A 445 30.98 -17.53 19.19
N ALA A 446 29.65 -17.45 19.19
CA ALA A 446 28.87 -16.81 20.24
C ALA A 446 29.16 -17.41 21.61
N ARG A 447 29.28 -18.73 21.72
CA ARG A 447 29.62 -19.43 22.98
C ARG A 447 31.08 -19.21 23.39
N ARG A 448 31.97 -18.98 22.42
CA ARG A 448 33.42 -18.87 22.64
C ARG A 448 33.88 -17.46 23.00
N SER A 449 33.40 -16.46 22.28
CA SER A 449 33.89 -15.06 22.38
C SER A 449 32.78 -14.04 22.66
N GLY A 450 31.51 -14.48 22.74
CA GLY A 450 30.37 -13.57 22.85
C GLY A 450 30.04 -12.83 21.53
N THR A 451 30.68 -13.20 20.41
CA THR A 451 30.39 -12.59 19.11
C THR A 451 29.15 -13.21 18.48
N LEU A 452 28.15 -12.38 18.21
CA LEU A 452 26.80 -12.76 17.78
C LEU A 452 26.59 -12.49 16.29
N LEU A 453 25.78 -13.35 15.65
CA LEU A 453 25.16 -13.06 14.36
C LEU A 453 23.86 -12.27 14.61
N ALA A 454 23.91 -10.95 14.45
CA ALA A 454 22.79 -10.06 14.74
C ALA A 454 21.72 -10.01 13.63
N GLY A 455 22.07 -10.49 12.44
CA GLY A 455 21.14 -10.66 11.32
C GLY A 455 21.84 -11.30 10.13
N LEU A 456 21.10 -12.07 9.34
CA LEU A 456 21.57 -12.62 8.08
C LEU A 456 20.40 -12.67 7.10
N GLU A 457 20.48 -11.88 6.04
CA GLU A 457 19.44 -11.70 5.03
C GLU A 457 19.94 -12.12 3.66
N HIS A 458 19.01 -12.48 2.79
CA HIS A 458 19.28 -12.91 1.43
C HIS A 458 18.36 -12.22 0.42
N LEU A 459 18.92 -11.92 -0.76
CA LEU A 459 18.20 -11.46 -1.93
C LEU A 459 18.58 -12.32 -3.15
N ASP A 460 17.57 -12.78 -3.90
CA ASP A 460 17.76 -13.46 -5.19
C ASP A 460 18.00 -12.47 -6.35
N ASP A 461 18.45 -12.97 -7.49
CA ASP A 461 18.78 -12.15 -8.66
C ASP A 461 17.59 -11.32 -9.19
N ARG A 462 16.36 -11.80 -9.02
CA ARG A 462 15.15 -11.09 -9.42
C ARG A 462 14.91 -9.87 -8.54
N TYR A 463 15.10 -10.00 -7.22
CA TYR A 463 15.09 -8.86 -6.31
C TYR A 463 16.24 -7.90 -6.56
N LEU A 464 17.45 -8.40 -6.82
CA LEU A 464 18.61 -7.57 -7.13
C LEU A 464 18.34 -6.70 -8.38
N ARG A 465 17.71 -7.26 -9.42
CA ARG A 465 17.26 -6.49 -10.60
C ARG A 465 16.23 -5.43 -10.21
N ALA A 466 15.22 -5.80 -9.43
CA ALA A 466 14.12 -4.91 -9.10
C ALA A 466 14.51 -3.74 -8.20
N VAL A 467 15.46 -3.94 -7.28
CA VAL A 467 15.94 -2.86 -6.39
C VAL A 467 17.03 -2.00 -7.04
N GLY A 468 17.48 -2.35 -8.24
CA GLY A 468 18.59 -1.68 -8.91
C GLY A 468 19.92 -1.88 -8.17
N TYR A 469 20.17 -3.11 -7.69
CA TYR A 469 21.35 -3.43 -6.90
C TYR A 469 22.65 -3.12 -7.66
N THR A 470 23.57 -2.46 -6.97
CA THR A 470 24.92 -2.18 -7.51
C THR A 470 25.89 -3.24 -7.03
N THR A 471 26.36 -4.08 -7.97
CA THR A 471 27.38 -5.09 -7.74
C THR A 471 28.66 -4.46 -7.22
N LYS A 472 29.21 -5.01 -6.14
CA LYS A 472 30.44 -4.54 -5.49
C LYS A 472 31.68 -5.22 -6.08
N SER A 473 31.53 -6.47 -6.53
CA SER A 473 32.55 -7.22 -7.24
C SER A 473 32.99 -6.57 -8.57
N LYS A 474 34.25 -6.80 -8.92
CA LYS A 474 34.83 -6.42 -10.22
C LYS A 474 34.56 -7.45 -11.33
N ARG A 475 34.01 -8.64 -11.03
CA ARG A 475 33.73 -9.70 -12.02
C ARG A 475 32.77 -9.28 -13.13
N GLY A 476 32.00 -8.21 -12.92
CA GLY A 476 30.98 -7.75 -13.86
C GLY A 476 29.72 -8.60 -13.80
N GLY A 477 28.59 -8.03 -14.24
CA GLY A 477 27.29 -8.69 -14.16
C GLY A 477 26.61 -8.58 -12.79
N LEU A 478 25.40 -9.13 -12.71
CA LEU A 478 24.59 -9.13 -11.49
C LEU A 478 24.76 -10.48 -10.77
N PRO A 479 25.01 -10.49 -9.44
CA PRO A 479 25.05 -11.72 -8.66
C PRO A 479 23.73 -12.50 -8.80
N LYS A 480 23.84 -13.83 -8.68
CA LYS A 480 22.67 -14.71 -8.61
C LYS A 480 22.01 -14.70 -7.23
N MET A 481 22.81 -14.40 -6.21
CA MET A 481 22.39 -14.36 -4.81
C MET A 481 23.30 -13.39 -4.06
N VAL A 482 22.73 -12.65 -3.10
CA VAL A 482 23.48 -11.80 -2.16
C VAL A 482 23.05 -12.12 -0.74
N LEU A 483 24.02 -12.30 0.15
CA LEU A 483 23.80 -12.33 1.60
C LEU A 483 24.30 -11.04 2.25
N ILE A 484 23.53 -10.49 3.17
CA ILE A 484 23.91 -9.31 3.97
C ILE A 484 23.69 -9.67 5.43
N GLY A 485 24.73 -9.53 6.27
CA GLY A 485 24.63 -9.89 7.67
C GLY A 485 25.37 -8.94 8.59
N ASP A 486 24.88 -8.80 9.82
CA ASP A 486 25.53 -8.04 10.89
C ASP A 486 26.15 -9.01 11.89
N ILE A 487 27.43 -8.79 12.20
CA ILE A 487 28.19 -9.53 13.23
C ILE A 487 28.53 -8.52 14.32
N ALA A 488 28.13 -8.82 15.56
CA ALA A 488 28.23 -7.90 16.68
C ALA A 488 28.88 -8.56 17.91
N GLY A 489 29.69 -7.83 18.66
CA GLY A 489 30.35 -8.30 19.88
C GLY A 489 30.96 -7.14 20.66
N ASP A 490 31.28 -7.37 21.94
CA ASP A 490 31.93 -6.37 22.78
C ASP A 490 33.47 -6.35 22.60
N ASP A 491 34.07 -7.39 21.98
CA ASP A 491 35.48 -7.40 21.56
C ASP A 491 35.59 -7.07 20.06
N PRO A 492 36.19 -5.92 19.68
CA PRO A 492 36.30 -5.52 18.28
C PRO A 492 37.17 -6.47 17.45
N ASP A 493 38.16 -7.13 18.06
CA ASP A 493 39.05 -8.06 17.36
C ASP A 493 38.38 -9.41 17.13
N ALA A 494 37.57 -9.89 18.08
CA ALA A 494 36.73 -11.08 17.87
C ALA A 494 35.73 -10.86 16.74
N VAL A 495 35.05 -9.70 16.72
CA VAL A 495 34.14 -9.31 15.63
C VAL A 495 34.88 -9.26 14.29
N ALA A 496 36.11 -8.73 14.26
CA ALA A 496 36.94 -8.68 13.07
C ALA A 496 37.29 -10.08 12.53
N ARG A 497 37.75 -10.97 13.41
CA ARG A 497 38.09 -12.36 13.06
C ARG A 497 36.86 -13.11 12.55
N ALA A 498 35.73 -13.00 13.23
CA ALA A 498 34.49 -13.64 12.83
C ALA A 498 34.02 -13.13 11.45
N ALA A 499 34.05 -11.83 11.20
CA ALA A 499 33.70 -11.27 9.89
C ALA A 499 34.62 -11.76 8.77
N SER A 500 35.93 -11.81 9.02
CA SER A 500 36.90 -12.34 8.06
C SER A 500 36.65 -13.81 7.73
N GLU A 501 36.28 -14.60 8.74
CA GLU A 501 36.01 -16.03 8.59
C GLU A 501 34.70 -16.27 7.82
N VAL A 502 33.66 -15.49 8.09
CA VAL A 502 32.41 -15.52 7.31
C VAL A 502 32.66 -15.21 5.82
N VAL A 503 33.53 -14.23 5.53
CA VAL A 503 33.98 -13.95 4.16
C VAL A 503 34.75 -15.12 3.56
N ARG A 504 35.62 -15.78 4.34
CA ARG A 504 36.37 -16.97 3.90
C ARG A 504 35.43 -18.13 3.54
N ILE A 505 34.40 -18.37 4.35
CA ILE A 505 33.36 -19.37 4.08
C ILE A 505 32.69 -19.07 2.74
N ALA A 506 32.25 -17.83 2.52
CA ALA A 506 31.61 -17.43 1.26
C ALA A 506 32.54 -17.61 0.04
N ASN A 507 33.81 -17.22 0.16
CA ASN A 507 34.81 -17.37 -0.90
C ASN A 507 35.05 -18.84 -1.28
N SER A 508 34.94 -19.77 -0.32
CA SER A 508 35.06 -21.21 -0.58
C SER A 508 33.89 -21.79 -1.39
N ARG A 509 32.78 -21.05 -1.50
CA ARG A 509 31.55 -21.44 -2.21
C ARG A 509 31.28 -20.57 -3.45
N ALA A 510 32.35 -20.15 -4.13
CA ALA A 510 32.31 -19.30 -5.33
C ALA A 510 31.62 -17.92 -5.12
N GLY A 511 31.56 -17.45 -3.88
CA GLY A 511 31.17 -16.09 -3.52
C GLY A 511 32.35 -15.13 -3.46
N GLU A 512 32.05 -13.83 -3.38
CA GLU A 512 32.99 -12.78 -3.02
C GLU A 512 32.42 -11.98 -1.83
N GLY A 513 33.20 -11.87 -0.75
CA GLY A 513 32.78 -11.18 0.47
C GLY A 513 33.39 -9.78 0.65
N PHE A 514 32.58 -8.86 1.17
CA PHE A 514 32.94 -7.49 1.49
C PHE A 514 32.54 -7.18 2.93
N THR A 515 33.34 -6.38 3.64
CA THR A 515 33.04 -5.98 5.03
C THR A 515 32.94 -4.46 5.15
N ALA A 516 31.88 -3.98 5.80
CA ALA A 516 31.68 -2.58 6.16
C ALA A 516 31.83 -2.40 7.68
N VAL A 517 32.72 -1.49 8.07
CA VAL A 517 32.98 -1.17 9.48
C VAL A 517 32.30 0.15 9.88
N ALA A 518 32.49 1.21 9.11
CA ALA A 518 31.89 2.52 9.38
C ALA A 518 30.36 2.48 9.27
N ALA A 519 29.67 3.17 10.19
CA ALA A 519 28.20 3.17 10.28
C ALA A 519 27.51 3.54 8.95
N GLU A 520 28.02 4.55 8.23
CA GLU A 520 27.49 4.96 6.92
C GLU A 520 27.66 3.86 5.85
N ALA A 521 28.78 3.14 5.85
CA ALA A 521 29.00 2.02 4.93
C ALA A 521 28.06 0.85 5.24
N ARG A 522 27.86 0.54 6.54
CA ARG A 522 26.87 -0.47 6.98
C ARG A 522 25.46 -0.10 6.54
N LYS A 523 25.06 1.17 6.75
CA LYS A 523 23.76 1.70 6.31
C LYS A 523 23.58 1.57 4.80
N LYS A 524 24.64 1.82 4.01
CA LYS A 524 24.61 1.65 2.55
C LYS A 524 24.40 0.20 2.13
N PHE A 525 25.02 -0.78 2.81
CA PHE A 525 24.79 -2.20 2.52
C PHE A 525 23.33 -2.59 2.79
N TRP A 526 22.79 -2.14 3.92
CA TRP A 526 21.40 -2.42 4.31
C TRP A 526 20.32 -1.66 3.51
N ALA A 527 20.70 -0.59 2.81
CA ALA A 527 19.76 0.25 2.07
C ALA A 527 19.00 -0.53 0.98
N ASP A 528 19.65 -1.48 0.31
CA ASP A 528 19.03 -2.24 -0.77
C ASP A 528 18.01 -3.26 -0.25
N ARG A 529 18.28 -3.89 0.91
CA ARG A 529 17.32 -4.79 1.59
C ARG A 529 16.03 -4.08 2.02
N LYS A 530 16.07 -2.78 2.30
CA LYS A 530 14.87 -1.98 2.65
C LYS A 530 13.98 -1.65 1.43
N LYS A 531 14.48 -1.82 0.20
CA LYS A 531 13.79 -1.48 -1.06
C LYS A 531 13.04 -2.65 -1.70
N THR A 532 12.93 -3.81 -1.05
CA THR A 532 12.29 -5.01 -1.64
C THR A 532 10.86 -4.76 -2.16
N ALA A 533 10.11 -3.84 -1.56
CA ALA A 533 8.79 -3.43 -2.04
C ALA A 533 8.76 -2.88 -3.50
N ALA A 534 9.91 -2.50 -4.07
CA ALA A 534 10.04 -2.04 -5.46
C ALA A 534 9.69 -3.13 -6.49
N ILE A 535 9.74 -4.42 -6.11
CA ILE A 535 9.40 -5.57 -6.96
C ILE A 535 8.02 -5.44 -7.63
N SER A 536 7.09 -4.76 -6.97
CA SER A 536 5.71 -4.62 -7.43
C SER A 536 5.48 -3.43 -8.37
N ARG A 537 6.51 -2.63 -8.66
CA ARG A 537 6.40 -1.46 -9.56
C ARG A 537 5.94 -1.84 -10.97
N HIS A 538 6.24 -3.06 -11.41
CA HIS A 538 5.90 -3.54 -12.75
C HIS A 538 4.47 -4.10 -12.89
N THR A 539 3.74 -4.34 -11.79
CA THR A 539 2.41 -4.98 -11.80
C THR A 539 1.29 -4.13 -11.20
N ASN A 540 1.37 -2.81 -11.36
CA ASN A 540 0.47 -1.85 -10.70
C ASN A 540 0.36 -2.10 -9.18
N ALA A 541 1.47 -2.45 -8.54
CA ALA A 541 1.61 -2.63 -7.11
C ALA A 541 0.75 -3.71 -6.43
N PHE A 542 0.13 -4.61 -7.19
CA PHE A 542 -0.48 -5.82 -6.60
C PHE A 542 0.51 -6.99 -6.65
N LYS A 543 0.64 -7.69 -5.53
CA LYS A 543 1.44 -8.90 -5.41
C LYS A 543 0.83 -9.83 -4.37
N ILE A 544 0.95 -11.13 -4.61
CA ILE A 544 0.67 -12.16 -3.62
C ILE A 544 1.95 -12.34 -2.78
N ASN A 545 1.81 -12.29 -1.46
CA ASN A 545 2.91 -12.42 -0.52
C ASN A 545 2.72 -13.70 0.30
N GLU A 546 3.68 -14.59 0.22
CA GLU A 546 3.76 -15.76 1.08
C GLU A 546 5.05 -15.70 1.89
N ASP A 547 5.02 -16.22 3.11
CA ASP A 547 6.16 -16.37 4.01
C ASP A 547 6.14 -17.80 4.52
N VAL A 548 7.06 -18.62 4.06
CA VAL A 548 7.20 -20.02 4.50
C VAL A 548 8.50 -20.16 5.27
N VAL A 549 8.58 -21.13 6.18
CA VAL A 549 9.83 -21.39 6.90
C VAL A 549 10.35 -22.77 6.51
N ILE A 550 11.58 -22.81 6.01
CA ILE A 550 12.22 -24.01 5.48
C ILE A 550 13.39 -24.37 6.40
N PRO A 551 13.55 -25.66 6.78
CA PRO A 551 14.75 -26.11 7.47
C PRO A 551 16.00 -25.72 6.67
N LEU A 552 16.94 -25.01 7.30
CA LEU A 552 18.11 -24.48 6.61
C LEU A 552 18.90 -25.51 5.77
N PRO A 553 19.09 -26.78 6.23
CA PRO A 553 19.76 -27.80 5.43
C PRO A 553 19.04 -28.15 4.11
N ARG A 554 17.73 -27.89 4.00
CA ARG A 554 16.89 -28.18 2.82
C ARG A 554 16.66 -26.94 1.94
N MET A 555 17.27 -25.80 2.26
CA MET A 555 17.02 -24.53 1.57
C MET A 555 17.44 -24.55 0.09
N ALA A 556 18.45 -25.35 -0.27
CA ALA A 556 18.93 -25.47 -1.65
C ALA A 556 17.86 -26.13 -2.53
N GLU A 557 17.25 -27.20 -2.02
CA GLU A 557 16.15 -27.91 -2.69
C GLU A 557 14.91 -27.02 -2.86
N TYR A 558 14.61 -26.19 -1.85
CA TYR A 558 13.53 -25.22 -1.96
C TYR A 558 13.81 -24.20 -3.09
N THR A 559 15.02 -23.64 -3.11
CA THR A 559 15.41 -22.64 -4.12
C THR A 559 15.38 -23.23 -5.54
N ASP A 560 15.89 -24.45 -5.74
CA ASP A 560 15.82 -25.15 -7.02
C ASP A 560 14.37 -25.47 -7.42
N GLY A 561 13.53 -25.86 -6.46
CA GLY A 561 12.11 -26.10 -6.69
C GLY A 561 11.37 -24.84 -7.16
N ILE A 562 11.65 -23.68 -6.56
CA ILE A 562 11.10 -22.39 -7.00
C ILE A 562 11.62 -22.02 -8.40
N GLU A 563 12.90 -22.24 -8.68
CA GLU A 563 13.45 -21.96 -10.00
C GLU A 563 12.81 -22.84 -11.08
N ARG A 564 12.53 -24.11 -10.78
CA ARG A 564 11.80 -25.01 -11.68
C ARG A 564 10.39 -24.47 -11.97
N ILE A 565 9.66 -24.06 -10.93
CA ILE A 565 8.34 -23.43 -11.10
C ILE A 565 8.44 -22.20 -12.01
N ASN A 566 9.45 -21.35 -11.80
CA ASN A 566 9.69 -20.16 -12.63
C ASN A 566 9.99 -20.49 -14.09
N ILE A 567 10.79 -21.53 -14.35
CA ILE A 567 11.10 -22.00 -15.71
C ILE A 567 9.83 -22.49 -16.40
N GLU A 568 9.02 -23.31 -15.73
CA GLU A 568 7.75 -23.79 -16.26
C GLU A 568 6.77 -22.64 -16.57
N LEU A 569 6.61 -21.69 -15.64
CA LEU A 569 5.78 -20.51 -15.84
C LEU A 569 6.28 -19.67 -17.03
N SER A 570 7.60 -19.51 -17.15
CA SER A 570 8.18 -18.80 -18.29
C SER A 570 7.99 -19.55 -19.61
N LEU A 571 8.02 -20.88 -19.64
CA LEU A 571 7.80 -21.66 -20.85
C LEU A 571 6.33 -21.60 -21.27
N ARG A 572 5.39 -21.76 -20.33
CA ARG A 572 3.95 -21.62 -20.59
C ARG A 572 3.59 -20.28 -21.23
N ASN A 573 4.10 -19.17 -20.69
CA ASN A 573 3.86 -17.85 -21.26
C ASN A 573 4.51 -17.65 -22.64
N LYS A 574 5.64 -18.30 -22.92
CA LYS A 574 6.27 -18.27 -24.25
C LYS A 574 5.50 -19.11 -25.27
N ILE A 575 4.92 -20.23 -24.85
CA ILE A 575 4.04 -21.05 -25.69
C ILE A 575 2.78 -20.26 -26.04
N GLU A 576 2.16 -19.60 -25.05
CA GLU A 576 1.03 -18.68 -25.26
C GLU A 576 1.40 -17.55 -26.24
N LEU A 577 2.62 -16.99 -26.13
CA LEU A 577 3.10 -16.00 -27.10
C LEU A 577 3.13 -16.57 -28.52
N ALA A 578 3.62 -17.80 -28.70
CA ALA A 578 3.63 -18.44 -30.01
C ALA A 578 2.20 -18.66 -30.54
N ASP A 579 1.27 -19.10 -29.69
CA ASP A 579 -0.15 -19.26 -30.06
C ASP A 579 -0.78 -17.93 -30.52
N GLU A 580 -0.53 -16.84 -29.79
CA GLU A 580 -1.08 -15.51 -30.12
C GLU A 580 -0.47 -14.90 -31.38
N LEU A 581 0.82 -15.14 -31.65
CA LEU A 581 1.47 -14.70 -32.88
C LEU A 581 0.97 -15.50 -34.09
N GLU A 582 0.78 -16.80 -33.94
CA GLU A 582 0.18 -17.64 -34.98
C GLU A 582 -1.25 -17.18 -35.30
N ALA A 583 -2.06 -16.91 -34.27
CA ALA A 583 -3.41 -16.37 -34.44
C ALA A 583 -3.40 -14.98 -35.11
N PHE A 584 -2.50 -14.10 -34.72
CA PHE A 584 -2.35 -12.76 -35.31
C PHE A 584 -1.97 -12.83 -36.80
N LEU A 585 -0.97 -13.63 -37.15
CA LEU A 585 -0.54 -13.81 -38.56
C LEU A 585 -1.61 -14.49 -39.42
N SER A 586 -2.43 -15.36 -38.82
CA SER A 586 -3.52 -16.06 -39.51
C SER A 586 -4.80 -15.22 -39.65
N SER A 587 -4.86 -14.01 -39.08
CA SER A 587 -6.07 -13.18 -39.06
C SER A 587 -6.42 -12.53 -40.40
N GLY A 588 -5.47 -12.47 -41.35
CA GLY A 588 -5.65 -11.95 -42.71
C GLY A 588 -5.63 -10.42 -42.85
N ASP A 589 -5.71 -9.67 -41.75
CA ASP A 589 -5.65 -8.19 -41.74
C ASP A 589 -4.36 -7.71 -41.07
N LEU A 590 -3.26 -7.73 -41.84
CA LEU A 590 -1.91 -7.42 -41.35
C LEU A 590 -1.53 -5.95 -41.63
N PRO A 591 -1.00 -5.22 -40.62
CA PRO A 591 -0.62 -3.83 -40.81
C PRO A 591 0.66 -3.72 -41.67
N LEU A 592 0.55 -3.02 -42.80
CA LEU A 592 1.66 -2.74 -43.72
C LEU A 592 1.82 -1.22 -43.91
N ALA A 593 3.02 -0.77 -44.26
CA ALA A 593 3.25 0.66 -44.52
C ALA A 593 2.37 1.15 -45.66
N LYS A 594 1.74 2.33 -45.51
CA LYS A 594 0.99 2.97 -46.59
C LYS A 594 1.98 3.68 -47.52
N ASN A 595 2.00 3.29 -48.80
CA ASN A 595 2.88 3.80 -49.85
C ASN A 595 3.08 5.33 -49.81
N GLY A 596 4.16 5.77 -49.17
CA GLY A 596 4.74 7.10 -49.34
C GLY A 596 5.91 7.01 -50.30
N GLN A 597 5.63 7.23 -51.59
CA GLN A 597 6.60 7.46 -52.68
C GLN A 597 7.91 6.65 -52.62
N GLY A 598 7.92 5.42 -53.15
CA GLY A 598 9.19 4.82 -53.59
C GLY A 598 9.39 3.30 -53.55
N ALA A 599 8.39 2.45 -53.34
CA ALA A 599 8.41 1.01 -53.69
C ALA A 599 6.97 0.49 -53.63
N GLY A 600 6.61 -0.45 -54.52
CA GLY A 600 5.25 -0.98 -54.57
C GLY A 600 4.96 -1.87 -53.35
N ALA A 601 3.76 -1.77 -52.78
CA ALA A 601 3.29 -2.64 -51.71
C ALA A 601 3.52 -4.12 -52.08
N PRO A 602 3.85 -5.01 -51.10
CA PRO A 602 4.06 -6.43 -51.36
C PRO A 602 2.86 -7.03 -52.09
N THR A 603 3.10 -7.85 -53.13
CA THR A 603 2.00 -8.56 -53.79
C THR A 603 1.33 -9.52 -52.78
N PRO A 604 0.00 -9.72 -52.85
CA PRO A 604 -0.70 -10.63 -51.95
C PRO A 604 -0.09 -12.04 -51.89
N GLU A 605 0.44 -12.52 -53.01
CA GLU A 605 1.11 -13.82 -53.11
C GLU A 605 2.43 -13.85 -52.33
N LEU A 606 3.25 -12.80 -52.44
CA LEU A 606 4.52 -12.68 -51.72
C LEU A 606 4.29 -12.53 -50.20
N LEU A 607 3.25 -11.79 -49.81
CA LEU A 607 2.85 -11.67 -48.40
C LEU A 607 2.41 -13.02 -47.85
N ALA A 608 1.57 -13.77 -48.58
CA ALA A 608 1.10 -15.08 -48.16
C ALA A 608 2.26 -16.08 -47.99
N GLU A 609 3.23 -16.09 -48.91
CA GLU A 609 4.43 -16.93 -48.80
C GLU A 609 5.27 -16.59 -47.55
N LYS A 610 5.53 -15.29 -47.32
CA LYS A 610 6.26 -14.84 -46.13
C LYS A 610 5.53 -15.17 -44.82
N VAL A 611 4.20 -15.05 -44.80
CA VAL A 611 3.38 -15.41 -43.65
C VAL A 611 3.47 -16.92 -43.37
N GLU A 612 3.40 -17.78 -44.38
CA GLU A 612 3.55 -19.23 -44.18
C GLU A 612 4.95 -19.59 -43.66
N LEU A 613 6.02 -18.95 -44.16
CA LEU A 613 7.36 -19.12 -43.61
C LEU A 613 7.44 -18.70 -42.13
N ALA A 614 6.83 -17.56 -41.80
CA ALA A 614 6.78 -17.06 -40.43
C ALA A 614 6.00 -18.00 -39.49
N LEU A 615 4.86 -18.53 -39.96
CA LEU A 615 4.06 -19.53 -39.25
C LEU A 615 4.86 -20.82 -39.03
N GLY A 616 5.64 -21.27 -40.02
CA GLY A 616 6.55 -22.41 -39.89
C GLY A 616 7.54 -22.23 -38.73
N VAL A 617 8.24 -21.09 -38.69
CA VAL A 617 9.17 -20.74 -37.60
C VAL A 617 8.48 -20.76 -36.23
N ILE A 618 7.29 -20.15 -36.15
CA ILE A 618 6.53 -20.05 -34.89
C ILE A 618 6.11 -21.46 -34.42
N ARG A 619 5.56 -22.29 -35.30
CA ARG A 619 5.12 -23.66 -34.99
C ARG A 619 6.26 -24.56 -34.55
N GLU A 620 7.41 -24.51 -35.25
CA GLU A 620 8.61 -25.25 -34.88
C GLU A 620 9.14 -24.82 -33.52
N THR A 621 9.27 -23.51 -33.31
CA THR A 621 9.74 -22.94 -32.04
C THR A 621 8.80 -23.29 -30.88
N ARG A 622 7.48 -23.23 -31.12
CA ARG A 622 6.45 -23.63 -30.17
C ARG A 622 6.57 -25.11 -29.82
N ALA A 623 6.72 -25.99 -30.81
CA ALA A 623 6.88 -27.43 -30.58
C ALA A 623 8.14 -27.74 -29.76
N LEU A 624 9.24 -27.04 -30.03
CA LEU A 624 10.48 -27.13 -29.26
C LEU A 624 10.26 -26.72 -27.79
N TRP A 625 9.67 -25.56 -27.55
CA TRP A 625 9.38 -25.08 -26.19
C TRP A 625 8.39 -25.97 -25.44
N GLN A 626 7.39 -26.51 -26.14
CA GLN A 626 6.45 -27.49 -25.59
C GLN A 626 7.16 -28.79 -25.20
N GLY A 627 8.12 -29.26 -26.01
CA GLY A 627 8.99 -30.38 -25.67
C GLY A 627 9.77 -30.11 -24.39
N TRP A 628 10.43 -28.95 -24.30
CA TRP A 628 11.16 -28.56 -23.08
C TRP A 628 10.28 -28.44 -21.84
N LEU A 629 9.03 -28.00 -21.98
CA LEU A 629 8.08 -27.94 -20.87
C LEU A 629 7.65 -29.34 -20.40
N ARG A 630 7.46 -30.30 -21.32
CA ARG A 630 7.13 -31.69 -20.97
C ARG A 630 8.29 -32.38 -20.26
N ASP A 631 9.51 -32.15 -20.72
CA ASP A 631 10.73 -32.80 -20.22
C ASP A 631 11.50 -31.91 -19.21
N VAL A 632 10.82 -30.93 -18.59
CA VAL A 632 11.44 -29.89 -17.77
C VAL A 632 12.24 -30.45 -16.60
N GLU A 633 11.83 -31.57 -16.02
CA GLU A 633 12.56 -32.21 -14.90
C GLU A 633 13.94 -32.71 -15.35
N THR A 634 14.00 -33.36 -16.52
CA THR A 634 15.24 -33.88 -17.11
C THR A 634 16.13 -32.76 -17.63
N LEU A 635 15.53 -31.71 -18.20
CA LEU A 635 16.23 -30.58 -18.81
C LEU A 635 16.51 -29.43 -17.84
N PHE A 636 16.13 -29.57 -16.56
CA PHE A 636 16.23 -28.51 -15.58
C PHE A 636 17.65 -27.91 -15.47
N PRO A 637 18.75 -28.70 -15.39
CA PRO A 637 20.10 -28.13 -15.31
C PRO A 637 20.43 -27.21 -16.49
N GLN A 638 20.11 -27.64 -17.71
CA GLN A 638 20.38 -26.88 -18.94
C GLN A 638 19.49 -25.64 -19.07
N LEU A 639 18.25 -25.70 -18.58
CA LEU A 639 17.35 -24.55 -18.55
C LEU A 639 17.76 -23.53 -17.47
N GLN A 640 18.28 -24.02 -16.33
CA GLN A 640 18.74 -23.23 -15.19
C GLN A 640 20.06 -22.49 -15.49
N ASP A 641 21.03 -23.15 -16.15
CA ASP A 641 22.30 -22.54 -16.56
C ASP A 641 22.21 -21.72 -17.86
N HIS A 642 21.04 -21.76 -18.51
CA HIS A 642 20.71 -21.11 -19.77
C HIS A 642 21.46 -21.65 -21.00
N SER A 643 22.04 -22.85 -20.92
CA SER A 643 22.55 -23.59 -22.08
C SER A 643 21.43 -24.02 -23.03
N LEU A 644 20.24 -24.30 -22.47
CA LEU A 644 18.96 -24.26 -23.19
C LEU A 644 18.19 -23.00 -22.79
N ARG A 645 17.85 -22.16 -23.77
CA ARG A 645 17.15 -20.90 -23.51
C ARG A 645 16.02 -20.64 -24.50
N ALA A 646 14.79 -20.70 -24.00
CA ALA A 646 13.64 -20.21 -24.74
C ALA A 646 13.69 -18.69 -24.87
N SER A 647 13.81 -18.16 -26.09
CA SER A 647 14.14 -16.76 -26.34
C SER A 647 13.34 -16.19 -27.51
N TRP A 648 12.40 -15.28 -27.20
CA TRP A 648 11.70 -14.47 -28.20
C TRP A 648 12.67 -13.76 -29.14
N LYS A 649 13.75 -13.16 -28.61
CA LYS A 649 14.66 -12.34 -29.40
C LYS A 649 15.38 -13.15 -30.48
N THR A 650 15.87 -14.33 -30.14
CA THR A 650 16.75 -15.11 -31.00
C THR A 650 16.03 -16.20 -31.78
N GLN A 651 14.98 -16.80 -31.23
CA GLN A 651 14.29 -17.94 -31.85
C GLN A 651 13.03 -17.53 -32.64
N ILE A 652 12.46 -16.34 -32.37
CA ILE A 652 11.29 -15.85 -33.12
C ILE A 652 11.57 -14.51 -33.78
N ARG A 653 11.83 -13.44 -33.01
CA ARG A 653 11.96 -12.07 -33.55
C ARG A 653 13.03 -11.96 -34.63
N GLN A 654 14.21 -12.53 -34.41
CA GLN A 654 15.29 -12.47 -35.40
C GLN A 654 14.92 -13.19 -36.70
N PRO A 655 14.51 -14.48 -36.69
CA PRO A 655 13.98 -15.13 -37.89
C PRO A 655 12.83 -14.39 -38.57
N LEU A 656 11.88 -13.83 -37.80
CA LEU A 656 10.78 -13.04 -38.37
C LEU A 656 11.28 -11.74 -39.02
N ALA A 657 12.28 -11.08 -38.45
CA ALA A 657 12.90 -9.91 -39.06
C ALA A 657 13.64 -10.25 -40.37
N ASP A 658 14.23 -11.45 -40.45
CA ASP A 658 14.88 -11.94 -41.67
C ASP A 658 13.85 -12.29 -42.77
N ILE A 659 12.65 -12.75 -42.37
CA ILE A 659 11.52 -13.01 -43.28
C ILE A 659 10.87 -11.70 -43.76
N PHE A 660 10.57 -10.80 -42.83
CA PHE A 660 9.89 -9.52 -43.06
C PHE A 660 10.88 -8.38 -43.24
N THR A 661 11.73 -8.48 -44.27
CA THR A 661 12.75 -7.48 -44.62
C THR A 661 12.17 -6.32 -45.43
N GLY A 662 12.60 -5.09 -45.10
CA GLY A 662 12.21 -3.86 -45.80
C GLY A 662 11.29 -2.95 -44.98
N SER A 663 11.25 -1.66 -45.33
CA SER A 663 10.43 -0.64 -44.64
C SER A 663 8.93 -0.93 -44.69
N ASP A 664 8.47 -1.70 -45.68
CA ASP A 664 7.04 -1.98 -45.88
C ASP A 664 6.45 -2.86 -44.76
N PHE A 665 7.29 -3.65 -44.08
CA PHE A 665 6.90 -4.55 -42.99
C PHE A 665 7.24 -4.01 -41.59
N GLU A 666 7.77 -2.79 -41.47
CA GLU A 666 8.07 -2.18 -40.17
C GLU A 666 6.81 -2.10 -39.26
N PRO A 667 5.63 -1.68 -39.75
CA PRO A 667 4.41 -1.70 -38.94
C PRO A 667 3.98 -3.10 -38.49
N LEU A 668 4.25 -4.13 -39.30
CA LEU A 668 3.98 -5.52 -38.94
C LEU A 668 4.90 -5.98 -37.81
N MET A 669 6.19 -5.66 -37.89
CA MET A 669 7.17 -5.99 -36.85
C MET A 669 6.88 -5.28 -35.53
N ASP A 670 6.39 -4.03 -35.60
CA ASP A 670 5.92 -3.30 -34.44
C ASP A 670 4.68 -3.96 -33.83
N ALA A 671 3.68 -4.32 -34.63
CA ALA A 671 2.49 -5.03 -34.17
C ALA A 671 2.82 -6.39 -33.53
N LEU A 672 3.75 -7.16 -34.10
CA LEU A 672 4.27 -8.40 -33.48
C LEU A 672 4.97 -8.11 -32.14
N GLY A 673 5.68 -6.97 -32.06
CA GLY A 673 6.24 -6.45 -30.82
C GLY A 673 5.17 -6.12 -29.78
N GLU A 674 4.07 -5.49 -30.18
CA GLU A 674 2.92 -5.18 -29.32
C GLU A 674 2.23 -6.45 -28.79
N VAL A 675 2.02 -7.45 -29.64
CA VAL A 675 1.53 -8.78 -29.22
C VAL A 675 2.45 -9.37 -28.17
N GLN A 676 3.77 -9.32 -28.39
CA GLN A 676 4.74 -9.80 -27.41
C GLN A 676 4.68 -9.05 -26.08
N GLN A 677 4.58 -7.72 -26.09
CA GLN A 677 4.47 -6.94 -24.87
C GLN A 677 3.18 -7.24 -24.11
N ARG A 678 2.06 -7.40 -24.81
CA ARG A 678 0.77 -7.80 -24.23
C ARG A 678 0.85 -9.14 -23.52
N VAL A 679 1.41 -10.18 -24.16
CA VAL A 679 1.54 -11.52 -23.56
C VAL A 679 2.55 -11.53 -22.41
N LEU A 680 3.68 -10.81 -22.56
CA LEU A 680 4.70 -10.71 -21.50
C LEU A 680 4.15 -10.07 -20.22
N LYS A 681 3.23 -9.11 -20.34
CA LYS A 681 2.56 -8.47 -19.20
C LYS A 681 1.75 -9.47 -18.35
N GLY A 682 1.27 -10.56 -18.94
CA GLY A 682 0.57 -11.65 -18.25
C GLY A 682 1.48 -12.66 -17.55
N ARG A 683 2.82 -12.54 -17.67
CA ARG A 683 3.76 -13.55 -17.17
C ARG A 683 3.84 -13.55 -15.64
N VAL A 684 3.49 -14.69 -15.04
CA VAL A 684 3.68 -14.95 -13.61
C VAL A 684 5.11 -15.43 -13.34
N TRP A 685 5.69 -14.98 -12.23
CA TRP A 685 6.99 -15.43 -11.73
C TRP A 685 7.11 -15.16 -10.23
N ILE A 686 8.03 -15.86 -9.59
CA ILE A 686 8.27 -15.89 -8.16
C ILE A 686 9.62 -15.25 -7.83
N ALA A 687 9.63 -14.32 -6.86
CA ALA A 687 10.82 -13.68 -6.32
C ALA A 687 11.03 -14.07 -4.85
N LEU A 688 12.27 -14.38 -4.46
CA LEU A 688 12.62 -14.80 -3.11
C LEU A 688 13.53 -13.79 -2.39
N HIS A 689 13.12 -13.41 -1.18
CA HIS A 689 14.04 -12.86 -0.19
C HIS A 689 13.85 -13.61 1.13
N MET A 690 14.86 -13.68 1.98
CA MET A 690 14.73 -14.45 3.23
C MET A 690 15.47 -13.83 4.39
N HIS A 691 14.93 -14.07 5.59
CA HIS A 691 15.68 -14.03 6.85
C HIS A 691 16.49 -15.33 6.93
N ALA A 692 17.62 -15.35 6.22
CA ALA A 692 18.45 -16.54 6.04
C ALA A 692 18.94 -17.14 7.37
N GLY A 693 19.07 -16.34 8.44
CA GLY A 693 19.42 -16.83 9.77
C GLY A 693 18.35 -17.74 10.42
N ASP A 694 17.08 -17.57 10.07
CA ASP A 694 15.95 -18.28 10.69
C ASP A 694 15.25 -19.28 9.75
N GLY A 695 15.66 -19.31 8.48
CA GLY A 695 15.03 -20.13 7.43
C GLY A 695 13.68 -19.59 6.93
N ASN A 696 13.30 -18.36 7.33
CA ASN A 696 12.04 -17.74 6.89
C ASN A 696 12.19 -17.09 5.51
N VAL A 697 11.50 -17.64 4.51
CA VAL A 697 11.54 -17.26 3.10
C VAL A 697 10.26 -16.54 2.69
N HIS A 698 10.43 -15.32 2.21
CA HIS A 698 9.36 -14.50 1.64
C HIS A 698 9.27 -14.71 0.13
N THR A 699 8.21 -15.39 -0.28
CA THR A 699 7.91 -15.76 -1.65
C THR A 699 6.88 -14.78 -2.22
N ASN A 700 7.31 -13.97 -3.20
CA ASN A 700 6.49 -12.86 -3.72
C ASN A 700 6.16 -13.10 -5.19
N ILE A 701 4.89 -12.91 -5.54
CA ILE A 701 4.37 -13.14 -6.90
C ILE A 701 3.69 -11.86 -7.39
N PRO A 702 4.37 -11.00 -8.17
CA PRO A 702 3.79 -9.80 -8.76
C PRO A 702 2.69 -10.16 -9.77
N VAL A 703 1.51 -9.56 -9.64
CA VAL A 703 0.33 -9.88 -10.49
C VAL A 703 -0.53 -8.66 -10.78
N HIS A 704 -1.18 -8.65 -11.94
CA HIS A 704 -2.17 -7.65 -12.31
C HIS A 704 -3.57 -8.09 -11.86
N SER A 705 -4.26 -7.28 -11.06
CA SER A 705 -5.57 -7.66 -10.50
C SER A 705 -6.72 -7.72 -11.52
N ASP A 706 -6.56 -7.09 -12.68
CA ASP A 706 -7.47 -7.19 -13.83
C ASP A 706 -7.24 -8.41 -14.72
N ASN A 707 -6.08 -9.08 -14.62
CA ASN A 707 -5.80 -10.26 -15.42
C ASN A 707 -6.19 -11.54 -14.66
N TYR A 708 -7.40 -12.02 -14.92
CA TYR A 708 -7.94 -13.22 -14.27
C TYR A 708 -7.13 -14.49 -14.55
N ALA A 709 -6.64 -14.68 -15.78
CA ALA A 709 -5.79 -15.82 -16.12
C ALA A 709 -4.49 -15.79 -15.33
N MET A 710 -3.85 -14.63 -15.24
CA MET A 710 -2.64 -14.41 -14.44
C MET A 710 -2.89 -14.69 -12.95
N LEU A 711 -4.00 -14.24 -12.38
CA LEU A 711 -4.35 -14.53 -10.98
C LEU A 711 -4.54 -16.03 -10.72
N ARG A 712 -5.18 -16.76 -11.64
CA ARG A 712 -5.31 -18.23 -11.52
C ARG A 712 -3.96 -18.91 -11.55
N THR A 713 -3.11 -18.59 -12.53
CA THR A 713 -1.75 -19.13 -12.62
C THR A 713 -0.91 -18.79 -11.39
N ALA A 714 -1.09 -17.60 -10.81
CA ALA A 714 -0.43 -17.22 -9.57
C ALA A 714 -0.91 -18.05 -8.37
N HIS A 715 -2.21 -18.30 -8.22
CA HIS A 715 -2.72 -19.18 -7.17
C HIS A 715 -2.23 -20.63 -7.34
N GLU A 716 -2.19 -21.16 -8.57
CA GLU A 716 -1.59 -22.49 -8.85
C GLU A 716 -0.11 -22.53 -8.43
N ALA A 717 0.63 -21.44 -8.66
CA ALA A 717 2.01 -21.32 -8.21
C ALA A 717 2.11 -21.29 -6.67
N VAL A 718 1.22 -20.58 -5.97
CA VAL A 718 1.14 -20.61 -4.49
C VAL A 718 0.86 -22.02 -3.98
N ASP A 719 -0.08 -22.75 -4.57
CA ASP A 719 -0.38 -24.12 -4.16
C ASP A 719 0.86 -25.02 -4.23
N ARG A 720 1.64 -24.89 -5.30
CA ARG A 720 2.92 -25.61 -5.49
C ARG A 720 3.98 -25.18 -4.49
N VAL A 721 4.07 -23.88 -4.19
CA VAL A 721 4.99 -23.34 -3.16
C VAL A 721 4.68 -23.92 -1.79
N MET A 722 3.40 -23.95 -1.41
CA MET A 722 2.95 -24.48 -0.11
C MET A 722 3.19 -25.99 -0.01
N ALA A 723 2.91 -26.73 -1.09
CA ALA A 723 3.20 -28.16 -1.16
C ALA A 723 4.71 -28.44 -1.02
N LEU A 724 5.55 -27.68 -1.73
CA LEU A 724 7.01 -27.80 -1.67
C LEU A 724 7.55 -27.48 -0.26
N ALA A 725 7.05 -26.42 0.38
CA ALA A 725 7.48 -26.07 1.73
C ALA A 725 7.18 -27.21 2.72
N ARG A 726 5.98 -27.81 2.65
CA ARG A 726 5.60 -28.95 3.49
C ARG A 726 6.40 -30.21 3.18
N SER A 727 6.67 -30.53 1.91
CA SER A 727 7.44 -31.72 1.54
C SER A 727 8.89 -31.68 2.03
N LEU A 728 9.42 -30.47 2.26
CA LEU A 728 10.77 -30.26 2.82
C LEU A 728 10.78 -30.17 4.36
N GLY A 729 9.65 -30.47 5.02
CA GLY A 729 9.53 -30.42 6.48
C GLY A 729 9.36 -29.00 7.04
N GLY A 730 9.11 -28.00 6.21
CA GLY A 730 8.84 -26.62 6.61
C GLY A 730 7.43 -26.38 7.13
N VAL A 731 7.11 -25.09 7.33
CA VAL A 731 5.76 -24.61 7.69
C VAL A 731 5.30 -23.50 6.74
N ILE A 732 3.97 -23.33 6.64
CA ILE A 732 3.34 -22.43 5.67
C ILE A 732 3.31 -20.95 6.12
N SER A 733 3.64 -20.66 7.39
CA SER A 733 3.76 -19.28 7.87
C SER A 733 4.86 -19.10 8.91
N GLY A 734 5.73 -18.13 8.66
CA GLY A 734 6.78 -17.73 9.60
C GLY A 734 6.42 -16.52 10.47
N GLU A 735 5.81 -15.48 9.89
CA GLU A 735 5.58 -14.20 10.57
C GLU A 735 4.24 -13.53 10.25
N HIS A 736 3.68 -13.68 9.04
CA HIS A 736 2.51 -12.89 8.63
C HIS A 736 1.17 -13.42 9.18
N GLY A 737 1.14 -14.68 9.63
CA GLY A 737 -0.07 -15.36 10.08
C GLY A 737 -0.75 -16.18 8.99
N ILE A 738 -2.03 -16.50 9.21
CA ILE A 738 -2.83 -17.38 8.36
C ILE A 738 -3.98 -16.62 7.70
N GLY A 739 -4.71 -15.82 8.47
CA GLY A 739 -5.84 -15.02 8.01
C GLY A 739 -6.80 -15.77 7.08
N ILE A 740 -7.12 -15.16 5.94
CA ILE A 740 -7.96 -15.76 4.88
C ILE A 740 -7.15 -16.31 3.71
N THR A 741 -5.88 -15.90 3.58
CA THR A 741 -5.04 -16.25 2.43
C THR A 741 -4.48 -17.67 2.57
N LYS A 742 -4.22 -18.13 3.79
CA LYS A 742 -3.54 -19.42 4.02
C LYS A 742 -4.38 -20.48 4.72
N ILE A 743 -5.59 -20.15 5.18
CA ILE A 743 -6.45 -21.07 5.94
C ILE A 743 -6.74 -22.38 5.19
N GLN A 744 -6.72 -22.34 3.86
CA GLN A 744 -6.91 -23.50 3.00
C GLN A 744 -5.76 -24.52 3.06
N TYR A 745 -4.55 -24.08 3.41
CA TYR A 745 -3.35 -24.90 3.43
C TYR A 745 -3.08 -25.59 4.77
N LEU A 746 -3.83 -25.25 5.82
CA LEU A 746 -3.83 -26.01 7.06
C LEU A 746 -4.57 -27.34 6.87
N SER A 747 -4.20 -28.38 7.61
CA SER A 747 -4.96 -29.63 7.71
C SER A 747 -6.13 -29.46 8.71
N ASP A 748 -7.08 -30.40 8.69
CA ASP A 748 -8.18 -30.39 9.66
C ASP A 748 -7.70 -30.71 11.09
N GLU A 749 -6.61 -31.48 11.22
CA GLU A 749 -5.99 -31.79 12.50
C GLU A 749 -5.26 -30.57 13.09
N GLU A 750 -4.56 -29.80 12.25
CA GLU A 750 -3.84 -28.58 12.67
C GLU A 750 -4.78 -27.50 13.20
N ILE A 751 -5.99 -27.39 12.65
CA ILE A 751 -6.95 -26.33 13.02
C ILE A 751 -7.90 -26.73 14.15
N ALA A 752 -8.16 -28.02 14.34
CA ALA A 752 -9.16 -28.52 15.30
C ALA A 752 -8.96 -27.99 16.74
N PRO A 753 -7.73 -27.97 17.31
CA PRO A 753 -7.52 -27.43 18.66
C PRO A 753 -7.88 -25.95 18.78
N PHE A 754 -7.56 -25.15 17.76
CA PHE A 754 -7.92 -23.74 17.73
C PHE A 754 -9.43 -23.55 17.58
N ALA A 755 -10.08 -24.32 16.69
CA ALA A 755 -11.52 -24.27 16.51
C ALA A 755 -12.28 -24.64 17.80
N GLU A 756 -11.80 -25.62 18.57
CA GLU A 756 -12.35 -25.98 19.87
C GLU A 756 -12.15 -24.87 20.90
N TYR A 757 -10.93 -24.34 21.02
CA TYR A 757 -10.64 -23.18 21.86
C TYR A 757 -11.58 -22.01 21.55
N LYS A 758 -11.73 -21.68 20.27
CA LYS A 758 -12.59 -20.59 19.80
C LYS A 758 -14.06 -20.82 20.16
N ARG A 759 -14.58 -22.04 20.03
CA ARG A 759 -15.96 -22.39 20.46
C ARG A 759 -16.17 -22.19 21.95
N ARG A 760 -15.13 -22.42 22.77
CA ARG A 760 -15.20 -22.23 24.23
C ARG A 760 -15.16 -20.76 24.64
N VAL A 761 -14.26 -19.97 24.06
CA VAL A 761 -14.03 -18.58 24.49
C VAL A 761 -14.89 -17.56 23.75
N ASP A 762 -15.45 -17.90 22.59
CA ASP A 762 -16.37 -17.04 21.82
C ASP A 762 -17.37 -17.88 21.02
N PRO A 763 -18.32 -18.55 21.70
CA PRO A 763 -19.29 -19.46 21.08
C PRO A 763 -20.18 -18.77 20.04
N ASN A 764 -20.42 -17.46 20.20
CA ASN A 764 -21.29 -16.67 19.33
C ASN A 764 -20.53 -16.00 18.17
N GLY A 765 -19.19 -16.14 18.11
CA GLY A 765 -18.34 -15.53 17.11
C GLY A 765 -18.46 -14.00 17.10
N HIS A 766 -18.32 -13.36 18.26
CA HIS A 766 -18.24 -11.91 18.41
C HIS A 766 -16.94 -11.33 17.89
N PHE A 767 -15.81 -12.04 17.97
CA PHE A 767 -14.51 -11.58 17.49
C PHE A 767 -14.11 -12.27 16.19
N ASN A 768 -13.78 -11.45 15.19
CA ASN A 768 -13.27 -11.86 13.88
C ASN A 768 -14.04 -13.06 13.27
N ARG A 769 -15.38 -12.94 13.24
CA ARG A 769 -16.29 -14.05 12.89
C ARG A 769 -15.88 -14.75 11.60
N GLY A 770 -15.72 -16.07 11.68
CA GLY A 770 -15.36 -16.93 10.56
C GLY A 770 -13.87 -16.91 10.19
N LYS A 771 -13.04 -16.04 10.77
CA LYS A 771 -11.60 -16.04 10.56
C LYS A 771 -10.95 -17.23 11.27
N LEU A 772 -9.88 -17.78 10.69
CA LEU A 772 -9.12 -18.91 11.26
C LEU A 772 -9.98 -20.16 11.57
N LEU A 773 -11.09 -20.35 10.85
CA LEU A 773 -11.96 -21.53 10.93
C LEU A 773 -12.11 -22.16 9.55
N ARG A 774 -12.45 -23.45 9.47
CA ARG A 774 -12.83 -24.05 8.17
C ARG A 774 -14.21 -23.57 7.75
N ASN A 775 -14.45 -23.47 6.45
CA ASN A 775 -15.79 -23.16 5.90
C ASN A 775 -16.92 -24.07 6.43
N LYS A 776 -16.62 -25.33 6.79
CA LYS A 776 -17.59 -26.27 7.39
C LYS A 776 -17.97 -25.92 8.83
N GLU A 777 -17.09 -25.22 9.54
CA GLU A 777 -17.22 -24.80 10.94
C GLU A 777 -17.83 -23.41 11.07
N VAL A 778 -17.96 -22.68 9.96
CA VAL A 778 -18.56 -21.35 9.92
C VAL A 778 -20.09 -21.47 10.03
N PRO A 779 -20.74 -20.88 11.07
CA PRO A 779 -22.18 -20.98 11.25
C PRO A 779 -22.95 -20.41 10.05
N SER A 780 -24.01 -21.10 9.61
CA SER A 780 -24.88 -20.61 8.53
C SER A 780 -25.66 -19.36 8.99
N HIS A 781 -25.56 -18.26 8.24
CA HIS A 781 -26.37 -17.05 8.46
C HIS A 781 -27.52 -16.97 7.45
N PRO A 782 -28.73 -16.52 7.84
CA PRO A 782 -29.85 -16.40 6.91
C PRO A 782 -29.49 -15.51 5.70
N GLY A 783 -29.46 -16.11 4.51
CA GLY A 783 -29.30 -15.41 3.23
C GLY A 783 -27.88 -15.28 2.67
N ARG A 784 -26.82 -15.80 3.33
CA ARG A 784 -25.46 -15.87 2.71
C ARG A 784 -24.55 -16.90 3.39
N ARG A 785 -23.67 -17.54 2.61
CA ARG A 785 -22.62 -18.45 3.10
C ARG A 785 -21.34 -17.67 3.37
N LEU A 786 -21.06 -17.37 4.64
CA LEU A 786 -19.78 -16.79 5.07
C LEU A 786 -18.66 -17.80 4.75
N ARG A 787 -17.51 -17.31 4.27
CA ARG A 787 -16.34 -18.11 3.93
C ARG A 787 -15.13 -17.53 4.62
N SER A 788 -14.25 -18.40 5.11
CA SER A 788 -13.04 -18.02 5.82
C SER A 788 -11.84 -17.81 4.91
N ASP A 789 -11.98 -18.10 3.61
CA ASP A 789 -10.93 -18.07 2.59
C ASP A 789 -11.16 -16.97 1.54
N LEU A 790 -10.35 -16.99 0.48
CA LEU A 790 -10.41 -16.02 -0.62
C LEU A 790 -11.62 -16.21 -1.56
N SER A 791 -12.48 -17.21 -1.38
CA SER A 791 -13.59 -17.50 -2.32
C SER A 791 -14.55 -16.32 -2.52
N ASN A 792 -14.71 -15.47 -1.51
CA ASN A 792 -15.57 -14.28 -1.56
C ASN A 792 -14.77 -12.97 -1.60
N ALA A 793 -13.44 -13.04 -1.72
CA ALA A 793 -12.55 -11.89 -1.69
C ALA A 793 -12.24 -11.36 -3.08
N TYR A 794 -12.32 -10.04 -3.25
CA TYR A 794 -11.97 -9.36 -4.50
C TYR A 794 -10.99 -8.20 -4.23
N THR A 795 -10.31 -7.75 -5.28
CA THR A 795 -9.53 -6.50 -5.28
C THR A 795 -10.09 -5.54 -6.33
N PRO A 796 -10.11 -4.23 -6.07
CA PRO A 796 -10.36 -3.22 -7.10
C PRO A 796 -9.29 -3.26 -8.18
N SER A 797 -9.68 -2.95 -9.40
CA SER A 797 -8.76 -2.77 -10.51
C SER A 797 -8.84 -1.35 -11.06
N PHE A 798 -7.75 -0.62 -10.88
CA PHE A 798 -7.55 0.69 -11.48
C PHE A 798 -7.37 0.62 -13.00
N GLY A 799 -6.83 -0.49 -13.52
CA GLY A 799 -6.69 -0.70 -14.97
C GLY A 799 -8.06 -0.66 -15.66
N LEU A 800 -9.04 -1.39 -15.10
CA LEU A 800 -10.41 -1.40 -15.61
C LEU A 800 -11.08 -0.02 -15.52
N MET A 801 -10.86 0.73 -14.42
CA MET A 801 -11.36 2.11 -14.30
C MET A 801 -10.73 3.03 -15.36
N GLY A 802 -9.43 2.90 -15.60
CA GLY A 802 -8.70 3.68 -16.61
C GLY A 802 -9.23 3.44 -18.04
N HIS A 803 -9.49 2.18 -18.40
CA HIS A 803 -10.10 1.84 -19.69
C HIS A 803 -11.48 2.51 -19.87
N GLU A 804 -12.31 2.54 -18.84
CA GLU A 804 -13.62 3.20 -18.90
C GLU A 804 -13.53 4.73 -18.81
N SER A 805 -12.45 5.29 -18.26
CA SER A 805 -12.25 6.74 -18.19
C SER A 805 -12.13 7.41 -19.57
N ILE A 806 -11.87 6.64 -20.64
CA ILE A 806 -11.94 7.11 -22.04
C ILE A 806 -13.34 7.62 -22.39
N ILE A 807 -14.38 7.07 -21.75
CA ILE A 807 -15.79 7.46 -21.95
C ILE A 807 -16.06 8.86 -21.36
N LEU A 808 -15.31 9.28 -20.34
CA LEU A 808 -15.35 10.65 -19.83
C LEU A 808 -14.43 11.51 -20.70
N GLN A 809 -14.95 12.61 -21.27
CA GLN A 809 -14.13 13.65 -21.91
C GLN A 809 -13.18 14.39 -20.94
N GLN A 810 -12.87 13.82 -19.77
CA GLN A 810 -12.10 14.43 -18.69
C GLN A 810 -10.80 13.66 -18.44
N SER A 811 -9.75 14.02 -19.18
CA SER A 811 -8.36 13.59 -18.93
C SER A 811 -7.92 13.73 -17.47
N ASP A 812 -8.54 14.65 -16.71
CA ASP A 812 -8.18 14.98 -15.34
C ASP A 812 -8.50 13.84 -14.34
N ILE A 813 -9.64 13.14 -14.48
CA ILE A 813 -9.98 12.01 -13.58
C ILE A 813 -9.06 10.82 -13.86
N GLY A 814 -8.79 10.54 -15.14
CA GLY A 814 -7.82 9.52 -15.56
C GLY A 814 -6.44 9.78 -14.97
N ALA A 815 -5.94 11.02 -15.07
CA ALA A 815 -4.65 11.42 -14.49
C ALA A 815 -4.60 11.23 -12.96
N ILE A 816 -5.69 11.53 -12.25
CA ILE A 816 -5.78 11.30 -10.80
C ILE A 816 -5.74 9.79 -10.49
N ALA A 817 -6.52 8.98 -11.20
CA ALA A 817 -6.53 7.52 -11.02
C ALA A 817 -5.14 6.90 -11.32
N ASP A 818 -4.50 7.33 -12.40
CA ASP A 818 -3.16 6.88 -12.79
C ASP A 818 -2.09 7.25 -11.77
N SER A 819 -2.23 8.40 -11.10
CA SER A 819 -1.27 8.83 -10.08
C SER A 819 -1.35 8.04 -8.76
N ILE A 820 -2.42 7.26 -8.54
CA ILE A 820 -2.65 6.51 -7.30
C ILE A 820 -2.72 4.99 -7.46
N LYS A 821 -2.82 4.48 -8.70
CA LYS A 821 -3.06 3.06 -8.97
C LYS A 821 -1.99 2.11 -8.40
N ASP A 822 -0.77 2.59 -8.25
CA ASP A 822 0.38 1.82 -7.76
C ASP A 822 0.47 1.76 -6.23
N CYS A 823 -0.57 2.13 -5.49
CA CYS A 823 -0.49 2.15 -4.03
C CYS A 823 -0.40 0.74 -3.42
N LEU A 824 0.72 0.44 -2.75
CA LEU A 824 0.95 -0.82 -2.01
C LEU A 824 0.16 -0.95 -0.70
N ARG A 825 -0.53 0.11 -0.25
CA ARG A 825 -1.20 0.19 1.07
C ARG A 825 -0.33 -0.13 2.29
N CYS A 826 1.00 -0.11 2.17
CA CYS A 826 1.94 -0.49 3.23
C CYS A 826 1.93 0.45 4.46
N GLY A 827 1.40 1.66 4.34
CA GLY A 827 1.30 2.62 5.44
C GLY A 827 2.58 3.39 5.79
N LYS A 828 3.70 3.17 5.09
CA LYS A 828 4.97 3.90 5.32
C LYS A 828 4.85 5.42 5.22
N CYS A 829 3.86 5.92 4.48
CA CYS A 829 3.57 7.34 4.36
C CYS A 829 2.79 7.95 5.54
N LYS A 830 2.31 7.14 6.49
CA LYS A 830 1.49 7.62 7.63
C LYS A 830 2.31 8.49 8.60
N PRO A 831 3.46 8.05 9.13
CA PRO A 831 4.17 8.82 10.16
C PRO A 831 4.77 10.13 9.64
N GLU A 832 5.21 10.13 8.39
CA GLU A 832 5.84 11.29 7.75
C GLU A 832 4.84 12.40 7.37
N CYS A 833 3.55 12.09 7.36
CA CYS A 833 2.52 13.01 6.91
C CYS A 833 2.10 13.99 8.00
N SER A 834 2.30 15.28 7.74
CA SER A 834 1.89 16.39 8.64
C SER A 834 0.39 16.43 8.94
N THR A 835 -0.45 15.83 8.09
CA THR A 835 -1.91 15.78 8.28
C THR A 835 -2.39 14.53 8.98
N HIS A 836 -1.51 13.55 9.26
CA HIS A 836 -1.86 12.34 9.98
C HIS A 836 -1.44 12.46 11.45
N VAL A 837 -2.40 12.79 12.29
CA VAL A 837 -2.22 12.86 13.74
C VAL A 837 -3.25 11.95 14.36
N PRO A 838 -2.89 10.78 14.95
CA PRO A 838 -3.88 9.79 15.38
C PRO A 838 -5.00 10.32 16.27
N ARG A 839 -4.71 11.25 17.19
CA ARG A 839 -5.72 11.85 18.07
C ARG A 839 -6.60 12.92 17.42
N ALA A 840 -6.16 13.55 16.34
CA ALA A 840 -6.90 14.65 15.69
C ALA A 840 -7.42 14.28 14.29
N ASN A 841 -6.52 13.80 13.42
CA ASN A 841 -6.74 13.61 11.98
C ASN A 841 -6.33 12.18 11.57
N LEU A 842 -6.78 11.16 12.33
CA LEU A 842 -6.39 9.76 12.12
C LEU A 842 -6.52 9.31 10.67
N LEU A 843 -7.62 9.68 10.02
CA LEU A 843 -7.98 9.18 8.70
C LEU A 843 -7.19 9.84 7.57
N TYR A 844 -6.67 11.04 7.75
CA TYR A 844 -6.05 11.83 6.68
C TYR A 844 -4.56 11.53 6.48
N SER A 845 -4.22 10.24 6.45
CA SER A 845 -2.92 9.78 5.96
C SER A 845 -2.94 9.65 4.42
N PRO A 846 -1.79 9.78 3.73
CA PRO A 846 -1.75 9.66 2.27
C PRO A 846 -2.32 8.32 1.77
N ARG A 847 -2.02 7.21 2.46
CA ARG A 847 -2.59 5.88 2.17
C ARG A 847 -4.12 5.91 2.17
N ASN A 848 -4.72 6.42 3.24
CA ASN A 848 -6.16 6.41 3.41
C ASN A 848 -6.85 7.34 2.40
N LYS A 849 -6.25 8.51 2.12
CA LYS A 849 -6.74 9.41 1.08
C LYS A 849 -6.70 8.76 -0.30
N ILE A 850 -5.65 8.02 -0.63
CA ILE A 850 -5.58 7.24 -1.88
C ILE A 850 -6.75 6.24 -1.98
N LEU A 851 -7.03 5.49 -0.91
CA LEU A 851 -8.15 4.55 -0.89
C LEU A 851 -9.51 5.26 -1.06
N ALA A 852 -9.67 6.42 -0.42
CA ALA A 852 -10.86 7.24 -0.55
C ALA A 852 -11.03 7.81 -1.97
N THR A 853 -9.99 8.42 -2.52
CA THR A 853 -9.97 8.95 -3.89
C THR A 853 -10.32 7.87 -4.91
N SER A 854 -9.80 6.65 -4.74
CA SER A 854 -10.13 5.52 -5.61
C SER A 854 -11.63 5.23 -5.68
N LEU A 855 -12.31 5.12 -4.53
CA LEU A 855 -13.74 4.81 -4.51
C LEU A 855 -14.63 6.02 -4.84
N LEU A 856 -14.16 7.25 -4.63
CA LEU A 856 -14.84 8.45 -5.12
C LEU A 856 -14.78 8.54 -6.65
N VAL A 857 -13.62 8.28 -7.27
CA VAL A 857 -13.49 8.17 -8.73
C VAL A 857 -14.45 7.12 -9.28
N GLU A 858 -14.55 5.98 -8.60
CA GLU A 858 -15.49 4.94 -8.98
C GLU A 858 -16.96 5.37 -8.89
N ALA A 859 -17.32 6.10 -7.83
CA ALA A 859 -18.66 6.66 -7.67
C ALA A 859 -18.98 7.67 -8.79
N PHE A 860 -18.03 8.54 -9.15
CA PHE A 860 -18.18 9.48 -10.26
C PHE A 860 -18.41 8.78 -11.60
N LEU A 861 -17.60 7.75 -11.90
CA LEU A 861 -17.75 6.94 -13.13
C LEU A 861 -19.14 6.31 -13.21
N TYR A 862 -19.62 5.72 -12.10
CA TYR A 862 -20.94 5.10 -12.03
C TYR A 862 -22.09 6.11 -12.24
N GLU A 863 -22.03 7.27 -11.56
CA GLU A 863 -23.11 8.27 -11.63
C GLU A 863 -23.20 8.98 -12.99
N GLU A 864 -22.07 9.24 -13.63
CA GLU A 864 -22.00 9.78 -14.99
C GLU A 864 -22.59 8.80 -16.00
N GLN A 865 -22.18 7.53 -15.95
CA GLN A 865 -22.67 6.52 -16.90
C GLN A 865 -24.17 6.21 -16.72
N THR A 866 -24.71 6.33 -15.50
CA THR A 866 -26.16 6.13 -15.24
C THR A 866 -27.02 7.37 -15.54
N ARG A 867 -26.40 8.49 -15.96
CA ARG A 867 -27.07 9.77 -16.31
C ARG A 867 -27.97 10.34 -15.20
N ARG A 868 -27.70 10.01 -13.93
CA ARG A 868 -28.45 10.53 -12.77
C ARG A 868 -27.84 11.81 -12.20
N GLY A 869 -26.69 12.23 -12.74
CA GLY A 869 -25.89 13.33 -12.24
C GLY A 869 -25.14 12.97 -10.96
N VAL A 870 -23.92 13.49 -10.86
CA VAL A 870 -23.04 13.27 -9.72
C VAL A 870 -23.60 13.93 -8.46
N SER A 871 -23.63 13.20 -7.34
CA SER A 871 -24.08 13.72 -6.05
C SER A 871 -23.20 14.88 -5.57
N LEU A 872 -23.82 15.94 -5.02
CA LEU A 872 -23.09 17.04 -4.39
C LEU A 872 -22.24 16.55 -3.20
N LYS A 873 -22.72 15.53 -2.49
CA LYS A 873 -22.00 14.94 -1.37
C LYS A 873 -20.69 14.29 -1.79
N HIS A 874 -20.66 13.61 -2.94
CA HIS A 874 -19.40 13.05 -3.46
C HIS A 874 -18.39 14.14 -3.81
N TRP A 875 -18.84 15.30 -4.30
CA TRP A 875 -17.96 16.45 -4.53
C TRP A 875 -17.43 17.04 -3.21
N GLU A 876 -18.28 17.15 -2.19
CA GLU A 876 -17.87 17.61 -0.85
C GLU A 876 -16.85 16.66 -0.21
N GLU A 877 -17.05 15.34 -0.31
CA GLU A 877 -16.11 14.33 0.20
C GLU A 877 -14.79 14.33 -0.58
N PHE A 878 -14.84 14.55 -1.90
CA PHE A 878 -13.65 14.69 -2.73
C PHE A 878 -12.87 15.97 -2.41
N GLU A 879 -13.57 17.08 -2.16
CA GLU A 879 -12.98 18.32 -1.66
C GLU A 879 -12.36 18.15 -0.27
N ASP A 880 -13.04 17.47 0.65
CA ASP A 880 -12.56 17.21 2.00
C ASP A 880 -11.22 16.43 1.99
N VAL A 881 -11.11 15.38 1.17
CA VAL A 881 -9.87 14.64 0.99
C VAL A 881 -8.74 15.53 0.45
N ALA A 882 -9.05 16.40 -0.51
CA ALA A 882 -8.08 17.31 -1.12
C ALA A 882 -7.66 18.45 -0.18
N ASP A 883 -8.57 18.99 0.63
CA ASP A 883 -8.29 20.09 1.54
C ASP A 883 -7.48 19.64 2.76
N HIS A 884 -7.61 18.38 3.16
CA HIS A 884 -6.78 17.77 4.20
C HIS A 884 -5.39 17.35 3.72
N CYS A 885 -4.72 18.18 2.90
CA CYS A 885 -3.36 17.97 2.43
C CYS A 885 -2.61 19.31 2.33
N THR A 886 -1.43 19.38 2.96
CA THR A 886 -0.58 20.59 2.94
C THR A 886 0.26 20.73 1.68
N VAL A 887 0.24 19.75 0.77
CA VAL A 887 1.07 19.72 -0.45
C VAL A 887 2.56 19.87 -0.10
N CYS A 888 3.01 19.19 0.96
CA CYS A 888 4.40 19.27 1.42
C CYS A 888 5.32 18.20 0.82
N HIS A 889 4.79 17.33 -0.05
CA HIS A 889 5.51 16.28 -0.77
C HIS A 889 6.25 15.22 0.09
N ARG A 890 6.19 15.33 1.43
CA ARG A 890 6.83 14.38 2.37
C ARG A 890 6.44 12.92 2.19
N CYS A 891 5.27 12.64 1.59
CA CYS A 891 4.85 11.29 1.29
C CYS A 891 5.64 10.61 0.16
N LEU A 892 6.31 11.37 -0.71
CA LEU A 892 7.03 10.85 -1.88
C LEU A 892 8.25 9.99 -1.48
N SER A 893 9.07 10.51 -0.55
CA SER A 893 10.30 9.84 -0.10
C SER A 893 10.06 8.43 0.49
N PRO A 894 9.19 8.26 1.51
CA PRO A 894 8.92 6.95 2.14
C PRO A 894 8.11 6.00 1.24
N CYS A 895 7.49 6.49 0.16
CA CYS A 895 6.67 5.67 -0.72
C CYS A 895 7.55 4.77 -1.63
N PRO A 896 7.43 3.42 -1.56
CA PRO A 896 8.26 2.54 -2.37
C PRO A 896 8.01 2.66 -3.88
N VAL A 897 6.78 3.02 -4.26
CA VAL A 897 6.36 3.23 -5.65
C VAL A 897 6.35 4.72 -6.07
N LYS A 898 6.86 5.61 -5.21
CA LYS A 898 7.01 7.05 -5.51
C LYS A 898 5.71 7.79 -5.86
N ILE A 899 4.61 7.47 -5.18
CA ILE A 899 3.38 8.27 -5.26
C ILE A 899 3.55 9.55 -4.45
N ASP A 900 3.34 10.70 -5.10
CA ASP A 900 3.27 12.00 -4.45
C ASP A 900 1.82 12.47 -4.29
N PHE A 901 1.25 12.27 -3.11
CA PHE A 901 -0.12 12.73 -2.84
C PHE A 901 -0.28 14.25 -2.85
N GLY A 902 0.81 15.02 -2.74
CA GLY A 902 0.80 16.47 -2.97
C GLY A 902 0.36 16.80 -4.40
N ASP A 903 0.95 16.13 -5.38
CA ASP A 903 0.58 16.28 -6.80
C ASP A 903 -0.83 15.80 -7.08
N VAL A 904 -1.22 14.65 -6.50
CA VAL A 904 -2.59 14.14 -6.58
C VAL A 904 -3.58 15.18 -6.06
N THR A 905 -3.28 15.78 -4.90
CA THR A 905 -4.12 16.83 -4.31
C THR A 905 -4.24 18.04 -5.23
N MET A 906 -3.14 18.48 -5.86
CA MET A 906 -3.17 19.60 -6.80
C MET A 906 -4.07 19.32 -8.00
N ASN A 907 -4.00 18.10 -8.55
CA ASN A 907 -4.89 17.65 -9.62
C ASN A 907 -6.36 17.59 -9.17
N MET A 908 -6.63 17.05 -7.98
CA MET A 908 -7.97 17.01 -7.39
C MET A 908 -8.56 18.43 -7.23
N ARG A 909 -7.77 19.37 -6.67
CA ARG A 909 -8.18 20.78 -6.51
C ARG A 909 -8.43 21.46 -7.85
N ASN A 910 -7.65 21.13 -8.88
CA ASN A 910 -7.82 21.65 -10.23
C ASN A 910 -9.13 21.15 -10.85
N LEU A 911 -9.43 19.86 -10.73
CA LEU A 911 -10.69 19.26 -11.18
C LEU A 911 -11.89 19.92 -10.50
N LEU A 912 -11.87 20.02 -9.16
CA LEU A 912 -12.93 20.68 -8.38
C LEU A 912 -13.20 22.11 -8.85
N ARG A 913 -12.14 22.87 -9.14
CA ARG A 913 -12.24 24.23 -9.66
C ARG A 913 -12.86 24.24 -11.07
N LYS A 914 -12.35 23.43 -12.00
CA LYS A 914 -12.86 23.38 -13.39
C LYS A 914 -14.35 22.99 -13.44
N MET A 915 -14.78 22.12 -12.53
CA MET A 915 -16.17 21.69 -12.41
C MET A 915 -17.07 22.68 -11.66
N GLY A 916 -16.53 23.78 -11.13
CA GLY A 916 -17.29 24.73 -10.31
C GLY A 916 -17.80 24.13 -8.99
N LYS A 917 -17.10 23.11 -8.47
CA LYS A 917 -17.46 22.37 -7.24
C LYS A 917 -16.57 22.66 -6.04
N LYS A 918 -15.66 23.61 -6.18
CA LYS A 918 -14.80 24.08 -5.08
C LYS A 918 -15.54 25.07 -4.20
N SER A 919 -15.57 24.82 -2.90
CA SER A 919 -16.18 25.70 -1.90
C SER A 919 -15.43 27.03 -1.77
N PHE A 920 -16.18 28.11 -1.59
CA PHE A 920 -15.59 29.43 -1.37
C PHE A 920 -15.07 29.56 0.07
N ARG A 921 -13.76 29.77 0.22
CA ARG A 921 -13.11 30.03 1.52
C ARG A 921 -12.53 31.45 1.56
N PRO A 922 -13.07 32.38 2.37
CA PRO A 922 -12.62 33.78 2.39
C PRO A 922 -11.13 33.94 2.69
N GLY A 923 -10.60 33.15 3.61
CA GLY A 923 -9.17 33.16 3.95
C GLY A 923 -8.28 32.82 2.76
N ASN A 924 -8.60 31.74 2.04
CA ASN A 924 -7.88 31.34 0.83
C ASN A 924 -7.98 32.42 -0.25
N ALA A 925 -9.17 32.99 -0.47
CA ALA A 925 -9.37 34.06 -1.45
C ALA A 925 -8.52 35.30 -1.11
N ALA A 926 -8.50 35.72 0.15
CA ALA A 926 -7.70 36.85 0.62
C ALA A 926 -6.18 36.58 0.51
N SER A 927 -5.73 35.39 0.89
CA SER A 927 -4.31 34.98 0.73
C SER A 927 -3.91 34.95 -0.75
N MET A 928 -4.75 34.38 -1.62
CA MET A 928 -4.47 34.35 -3.05
C MET A 928 -4.51 35.75 -3.66
N PHE A 929 -5.42 36.64 -3.25
CA PHE A 929 -5.42 38.04 -3.68
C PHE A 929 -4.10 38.72 -3.31
N PHE A 930 -3.66 38.58 -2.05
CA PHE A 930 -2.40 39.15 -1.57
C PHE A 930 -1.17 38.60 -2.31
N LEU A 931 -1.12 37.30 -2.58
CA LEU A 931 -0.01 36.66 -3.30
C LEU A 931 -0.02 36.94 -4.81
N ASN A 932 -1.18 37.26 -5.39
CA ASN A 932 -1.32 37.60 -6.80
C ASN A 932 -1.09 39.09 -7.10
N ALA A 933 -1.18 39.96 -6.09
CA ALA A 933 -0.93 41.39 -6.27
C ALA A 933 0.51 41.64 -6.75
N THR A 934 0.68 42.57 -7.69
CA THR A 934 1.99 43.01 -8.21
C THR A 934 2.24 44.49 -7.96
N ASP A 935 1.18 45.26 -7.67
CA ASP A 935 1.24 46.68 -7.33
C ASP A 935 1.80 46.88 -5.90
N PRO A 936 2.90 47.64 -5.73
CA PRO A 936 3.48 47.96 -4.43
C PRO A 936 2.48 48.57 -3.44
N ARG A 937 1.60 49.48 -3.88
CA ARG A 937 0.61 50.16 -3.02
C ARG A 937 -0.37 49.16 -2.42
N VAL A 938 -0.86 48.23 -3.24
CA VAL A 938 -1.79 47.18 -2.82
C VAL A 938 -1.12 46.23 -1.84
N ILE A 939 0.11 45.80 -2.12
CA ILE A 939 0.88 44.89 -1.26
C ILE A 939 1.17 45.53 0.10
N ASN A 940 1.67 46.77 0.11
CA ASN A 940 2.03 47.48 1.33
C ASN A 940 0.79 47.74 2.21
N THR A 941 -0.34 48.13 1.61
CA THR A 941 -1.62 48.32 2.33
C THR A 941 -2.13 47.01 2.93
N ALA A 942 -2.17 45.95 2.14
CA ALA A 942 -2.62 44.63 2.60
C ALA A 942 -1.71 44.06 3.70
N ARG A 943 -0.38 44.22 3.58
CA ARG A 943 0.58 43.83 4.62
C ARG A 943 0.37 44.61 5.91
N ALA A 944 0.17 45.93 5.83
CA ALA A 944 -0.05 46.78 7.01
C ALA A 944 -1.32 46.36 7.76
N ALA A 945 -2.42 46.11 7.03
CA ALA A 945 -3.65 45.58 7.63
C ALA A 945 -3.42 44.21 8.29
N MET A 946 -2.72 43.30 7.61
CA MET A 946 -2.51 41.93 8.08
C MET A 946 -1.57 41.86 9.30
N THR A 947 -0.38 42.44 9.20
CA THR A 947 0.67 42.35 10.23
C THR A 947 0.50 43.39 11.34
N GLY A 948 0.07 44.60 10.98
CA GLY A 948 -0.09 45.74 11.88
C GLY A 948 -1.35 45.69 12.72
N VAL A 949 -2.45 45.13 12.18
CA VAL A 949 -3.75 45.06 12.85
C VAL A 949 -4.14 43.61 13.16
N ALA A 950 -4.32 42.76 12.14
CA ALA A 950 -4.88 41.42 12.34
C ALA A 950 -4.00 40.50 13.22
N PHE A 951 -2.68 40.47 13.00
CA PHE A 951 -1.77 39.66 13.80
C PHE A 951 -1.68 40.15 15.26
N LYS A 952 -1.72 41.47 15.48
CA LYS A 952 -1.76 42.04 16.85
C LYS A 952 -3.05 41.66 17.56
N ALA A 953 -4.20 41.85 16.90
CA ALA A 953 -5.49 41.47 17.43
C ALA A 953 -5.59 39.98 17.75
N GLN A 954 -5.07 39.12 16.86
CA GLN A 954 -5.04 37.67 17.09
C GLN A 954 -4.17 37.30 18.28
N ARG A 955 -2.99 37.91 18.45
CA ARG A 955 -2.14 37.65 19.63
C ARG A 955 -2.84 38.05 20.93
N MET A 956 -3.50 39.20 20.95
CA MET A 956 -4.30 39.63 22.10
C MET A 956 -5.44 38.66 22.38
N ALA A 957 -6.11 38.15 21.34
CA ALA A 957 -7.16 37.15 21.49
C ALA A 957 -6.63 35.81 22.03
N VAL A 958 -5.46 35.36 21.56
CA VAL A 958 -4.79 34.15 22.11
C VAL A 958 -4.51 34.34 23.59
N ASP A 959 -3.95 35.49 23.97
CA ASP A 959 -3.64 35.78 25.38
C ASP A 959 -4.88 35.83 26.26
N LEU A 960 -5.99 36.40 25.75
CA LEU A 960 -7.25 36.49 26.46
C LEU A 960 -7.97 35.13 26.60
N PHE A 961 -7.90 34.26 25.58
CA PHE A 961 -8.70 33.04 25.50
C PHE A 961 -7.91 31.74 25.70
N LYS A 962 -6.61 31.80 25.99
CA LYS A 962 -5.74 30.62 26.19
C LYS A 962 -6.27 29.61 27.21
N ALA A 963 -6.85 30.10 28.32
CA ALA A 963 -7.40 29.25 29.37
C ALA A 963 -8.67 28.51 28.90
N ALA A 964 -9.53 29.19 28.13
CA ALA A 964 -10.77 28.62 27.59
C ALA A 964 -10.53 27.57 26.49
N GLY A 965 -9.40 27.62 25.79
CA GLY A 965 -9.02 26.65 24.74
C GLY A 965 -8.30 25.39 25.22
N ARG A 966 -7.89 25.30 26.50
CA ARG A 966 -7.08 24.18 27.03
C ARG A 966 -7.76 22.82 26.90
N GLN A 967 -9.04 22.74 27.25
CA GLN A 967 -9.81 21.48 27.23
C GLN A 967 -9.89 20.90 25.81
N GLN A 968 -10.19 21.74 24.82
CA GLN A 968 -10.23 21.36 23.41
C GLN A 968 -8.85 21.01 22.85
N THR A 969 -7.77 21.59 23.37
CA THR A 969 -6.40 21.26 22.96
C THR A 969 -5.99 19.87 23.47
N GLN A 970 -6.48 19.47 24.64
CA GLN A 970 -6.23 18.14 25.20
C GLN A 970 -7.08 17.06 24.53
N HIS A 971 -8.32 17.39 24.13
CA HIS A 971 -9.25 16.49 23.44
C HIS A 971 -9.76 17.17 22.16
N PRO A 972 -8.99 17.12 21.07
CA PRO A 972 -9.42 17.72 19.81
C PRO A 972 -10.65 16.98 19.26
N PRO A 973 -11.66 17.71 18.75
CA PRO A 973 -12.80 17.10 18.06
C PRO A 973 -12.36 16.48 16.74
N ALA A 974 -13.21 15.63 16.15
CA ALA A 974 -12.92 15.10 14.83
C ALA A 974 -12.84 16.21 13.78
N THR A 975 -11.81 16.16 12.95
CA THR A 975 -11.55 17.14 11.89
C THR A 975 -12.16 16.75 10.54
N VAL A 976 -13.28 16.03 10.55
CA VAL A 976 -13.96 15.65 9.31
C VAL A 976 -14.86 16.79 8.82
N GLY A 977 -14.70 17.21 7.56
CA GLY A 977 -15.49 18.28 6.98
C GLY A 977 -15.20 19.67 7.56
N THR A 978 -16.18 20.56 7.51
CA THR A 978 -16.02 21.95 7.97
C THR A 978 -16.20 22.01 9.49
N ALA A 979 -15.15 22.41 10.21
CA ALA A 979 -15.21 22.61 11.65
C ALA A 979 -16.28 23.65 12.02
N PRO A 980 -17.09 23.43 13.08
CA PRO A 980 -17.99 24.44 13.63
C PRO A 980 -17.28 25.76 13.93
N LEU A 981 -18.02 26.87 13.82
CA LEU A 981 -17.46 28.23 13.93
C LEU A 981 -16.73 28.46 15.28
N ARG A 982 -17.25 27.87 16.36
CA ARG A 982 -16.61 27.87 17.69
C ARG A 982 -15.21 27.25 17.65
N GLU A 983 -15.06 26.12 16.96
CA GLU A 983 -13.79 25.41 16.88
C GLU A 983 -12.80 26.14 15.98
N GLN A 984 -13.27 26.73 14.87
CA GLN A 984 -12.44 27.58 14.03
C GLN A 984 -11.87 28.77 14.82
N VAL A 985 -12.71 29.43 15.63
CA VAL A 985 -12.28 30.52 16.52
C VAL A 985 -11.27 30.01 17.55
N ILE A 986 -11.55 28.88 18.21
CA ILE A 986 -10.65 28.29 19.21
C ILE A 986 -9.30 27.90 18.60
N HIS A 987 -9.28 27.22 17.44
CA HIS A 987 -8.05 26.92 16.71
C HIS A 987 -7.28 28.18 16.32
N PHE A 988 -7.99 29.21 15.85
CA PHE A 988 -7.41 30.49 15.50
C PHE A 988 -6.76 31.18 16.71
N VAL A 989 -7.29 31.02 17.93
CA VAL A 989 -6.71 31.59 19.16
C VAL A 989 -5.79 30.64 19.94
N ASN A 990 -5.59 29.40 19.50
CA ASN A 990 -4.74 28.44 20.20
C ASN A 990 -3.24 28.59 19.86
N LYS A 991 -2.90 29.19 18.70
CA LYS A 991 -1.51 29.37 18.26
C LYS A 991 -1.24 30.83 17.94
N LYS A 992 -0.34 31.49 18.68
CA LYS A 992 0.03 32.89 18.41
C LYS A 992 0.64 33.06 17.02
N LEU A 993 0.16 34.05 16.27
CA LEU A 993 0.80 34.50 15.05
C LEU A 993 2.12 35.22 15.37
N PRO A 994 3.13 35.12 14.48
CA PRO A 994 4.47 35.67 14.73
C PRO A 994 4.44 37.18 15.03
N GLY A 995 5.19 37.58 16.06
CA GLY A 995 5.44 38.97 16.42
C GLY A 995 6.79 39.47 15.88
N GLY A 996 7.04 40.78 15.96
CA GLY A 996 8.35 41.35 15.61
C GLY A 996 8.73 41.28 14.12
N LEU A 997 7.76 41.08 13.21
CA LEU A 997 8.01 41.14 11.77
C LEU A 997 8.40 42.57 11.35
N PRO A 998 9.33 42.76 10.39
CA PRO A 998 9.70 44.09 9.91
C PRO A 998 8.47 44.86 9.38
N THR A 999 8.45 46.18 9.51
CA THR A 999 7.26 46.99 9.13
C THR A 999 7.03 47.06 7.62
N LYS A 1000 8.09 46.90 6.82
CA LYS A 1000 8.10 46.99 5.36
C LYS A 1000 8.45 45.64 4.70
N THR A 1001 8.14 45.50 3.42
CA THR A 1001 8.60 44.37 2.57
C THR A 1001 10.11 44.45 2.36
N ALA A 1002 10.74 43.37 1.87
CA ALA A 1002 12.19 43.38 1.62
C ALA A 1002 12.60 44.46 0.59
N ARG A 1003 11.82 44.61 -0.51
CA ARG A 1003 12.08 45.63 -1.54
C ARG A 1003 11.82 47.05 -1.08
N ALA A 1004 10.77 47.28 -0.30
CA ALA A 1004 10.48 48.61 0.26
C ALA A 1004 11.53 49.07 1.30
N LEU A 1005 12.29 48.14 1.89
CA LEU A 1005 13.42 48.45 2.76
C LEU A 1005 14.68 48.81 1.98
N LEU A 1006 14.81 48.30 0.76
CA LEU A 1006 15.95 48.50 -0.14
C LEU A 1006 15.70 49.57 -1.20
N ASP A 1007 14.50 50.18 -1.22
CA ASP A 1007 14.06 51.18 -2.19
C ASP A 1007 14.15 50.69 -3.66
N ILE A 1008 13.72 49.44 -3.90
CA ILE A 1008 13.78 48.77 -5.21
C ILE A 1008 12.43 48.22 -5.68
N GLU A 1009 11.36 48.98 -5.44
CA GLU A 1009 9.98 48.57 -5.76
C GLU A 1009 9.57 48.83 -7.22
N ASP A 1010 10.32 49.67 -7.94
CA ASP A 1010 10.07 49.97 -9.35
C ASP A 1010 10.29 48.73 -10.23
N ARG A 1011 9.46 48.58 -11.26
CA ARG A 1011 9.51 47.46 -12.21
C ARG A 1011 10.26 47.81 -13.48
N ASP A 1012 10.60 49.08 -13.69
CA ASP A 1012 11.19 49.58 -14.92
C ASP A 1012 12.73 49.42 -14.97
N TYR A 1013 13.36 49.04 -13.85
CA TYR A 1013 14.79 48.70 -13.80
C TYR A 1013 15.06 47.36 -13.12
N VAL A 1014 16.22 46.78 -13.42
CA VAL A 1014 16.71 45.53 -12.82
C VAL A 1014 17.68 45.87 -11.68
N PRO A 1015 17.36 45.56 -10.41
CA PRO A 1015 18.24 45.84 -9.29
C PRO A 1015 19.47 44.93 -9.29
N VAL A 1016 20.66 45.51 -9.17
CA VAL A 1016 21.92 44.81 -8.94
C VAL A 1016 22.55 45.31 -7.64
N ILE A 1017 22.60 44.43 -6.64
CA ILE A 1017 23.07 44.73 -5.28
C ILE A 1017 24.46 44.12 -5.11
N ARG A 1018 25.46 44.94 -4.77
CA ARG A 1018 26.86 44.51 -4.63
C ARG A 1018 27.62 45.34 -3.60
N ASN A 1019 28.58 44.72 -2.91
CA ASN A 1019 29.47 45.43 -2.01
C ASN A 1019 30.53 46.24 -2.79
N PRO A 1020 30.46 47.58 -2.84
CA PRO A 1020 31.36 48.38 -3.67
C PRO A 1020 32.83 48.27 -3.27
N GLN A 1021 33.12 47.83 -2.03
CA GLN A 1021 34.49 47.65 -1.53
C GLN A 1021 35.06 46.25 -1.79
N ALA A 1022 34.19 45.25 -2.02
CA ALA A 1022 34.60 43.85 -2.15
C ALA A 1022 34.34 43.26 -3.54
N THR A 1023 33.54 43.91 -4.39
CA THR A 1023 33.19 43.41 -5.73
C THR A 1023 33.89 44.21 -6.84
N THR A 1024 34.48 43.50 -7.80
CA THR A 1024 35.01 44.00 -9.07
C THR A 1024 34.03 43.73 -10.22
N VAL A 1025 34.34 44.22 -11.43
CA VAL A 1025 33.56 43.96 -12.65
C VAL A 1025 33.50 42.46 -12.97
N ASP A 1026 34.57 41.72 -12.64
CA ASP A 1026 34.69 40.27 -12.87
C ASP A 1026 34.13 39.40 -11.73
N SER A 1027 33.54 40.00 -10.69
CA SER A 1027 32.95 39.24 -9.58
C SER A 1027 31.73 38.44 -10.04
N GLU A 1028 31.58 37.22 -9.50
CA GLU A 1028 30.48 36.31 -9.86
C GLU A 1028 29.12 37.00 -9.71
N ALA A 1029 28.26 36.84 -10.73
CA ALA A 1029 26.89 37.32 -10.71
C ALA A 1029 25.94 36.19 -10.29
N VAL A 1030 25.08 36.47 -9.31
CA VAL A 1030 24.09 35.54 -8.77
C VAL A 1030 22.70 36.09 -9.00
N PHE A 1031 21.83 35.31 -9.64
CA PHE A 1031 20.41 35.66 -9.76
C PHE A 1031 19.65 35.19 -8.53
N TYR A 1032 19.21 36.13 -7.70
CA TYR A 1032 18.50 35.81 -6.47
C TYR A 1032 16.99 35.97 -6.65
N PHE A 1033 16.26 34.86 -6.48
CA PHE A 1033 14.80 34.83 -6.49
C PHE A 1033 14.26 34.70 -5.04
N PRO A 1034 13.81 35.81 -4.42
CA PRO A 1034 13.40 35.81 -3.01
C PRO A 1034 12.12 35.01 -2.75
N GLY A 1035 11.19 34.99 -3.71
CA GLY A 1035 9.89 34.34 -3.58
C GLY A 1035 8.85 35.20 -2.86
N CYS A 1036 7.58 35.04 -3.24
CA CYS A 1036 6.50 35.91 -2.80
C CYS A 1036 6.28 35.92 -1.27
N GLY A 1037 6.42 34.78 -0.58
CA GLY A 1037 6.24 34.70 0.87
C GLY A 1037 7.36 35.39 1.66
N SER A 1038 8.61 35.06 1.34
CA SER A 1038 9.79 35.64 1.98
C SER A 1038 9.91 37.13 1.71
N GLU A 1039 9.57 37.58 0.50
CA GLU A 1039 9.67 39.00 0.13
C GLU A 1039 8.56 39.85 0.75
N ARG A 1040 7.31 39.34 0.75
CA ARG A 1040 6.12 40.12 1.13
C ARG A 1040 5.68 39.96 2.56
N LEU A 1041 5.93 38.80 3.20
CA LEU A 1041 5.47 38.48 4.56
C LEU A 1041 6.63 38.37 5.56
N PHE A 1042 7.68 37.63 5.19
CA PHE A 1042 8.83 37.36 6.06
C PHE A 1042 10.11 38.03 5.54
N SER A 1043 10.06 39.36 5.39
CA SER A 1043 11.12 40.16 4.75
C SER A 1043 12.51 39.96 5.34
N GLN A 1044 12.61 39.60 6.62
CA GLN A 1044 13.87 39.23 7.26
C GLN A 1044 14.59 38.05 6.60
N VAL A 1045 13.86 37.07 6.05
CA VAL A 1045 14.45 35.91 5.36
C VAL A 1045 15.13 36.37 4.08
N GLY A 1046 14.43 37.18 3.28
CA GLY A 1046 14.98 37.70 2.04
C GLY A 1046 16.14 38.68 2.24
N LEU A 1047 16.09 39.49 3.30
CA LEU A 1047 17.18 40.40 3.65
C LEU A 1047 18.40 39.65 4.18
N ALA A 1048 18.22 38.61 5.00
CA ALA A 1048 19.32 37.78 5.49
C ALA A 1048 20.04 37.08 4.34
N THR A 1049 19.32 36.54 3.35
CA THR A 1049 19.94 35.97 2.15
C THR A 1049 20.70 37.01 1.35
N GLN A 1050 20.15 38.21 1.16
CA GLN A 1050 20.85 39.28 0.46
C GLN A 1050 22.10 39.78 1.21
N ALA A 1051 22.03 39.90 2.53
CA ALA A 1051 23.18 40.25 3.36
C ALA A 1051 24.28 39.18 3.27
N MET A 1052 23.91 37.91 3.27
CA MET A 1052 24.85 36.80 3.08
C MET A 1052 25.56 36.90 1.71
N LEU A 1053 24.81 37.15 0.63
CA LEU A 1053 25.38 37.32 -0.72
C LEU A 1053 26.26 38.57 -0.81
N TRP A 1054 25.85 39.68 -0.19
CA TRP A 1054 26.65 40.91 -0.10
C TRP A 1054 28.01 40.66 0.58
N HIS A 1055 28.01 39.95 1.71
CA HIS A 1055 29.23 39.60 2.43
C HIS A 1055 30.08 38.56 1.71
N ALA A 1056 29.47 37.69 0.90
CA ALA A 1056 30.19 36.76 0.03
C ALA A 1056 30.91 37.44 -1.14
N GLY A 1057 30.67 38.74 -1.38
CA GLY A 1057 31.35 39.50 -2.43
C GLY A 1057 30.85 39.18 -3.85
N VAL A 1058 29.58 38.83 -4.01
CA VAL A 1058 28.97 38.56 -5.32
C VAL A 1058 28.05 39.69 -5.78
N GLN A 1059 27.85 39.81 -7.09
CA GLN A 1059 26.88 40.75 -7.67
C GLN A 1059 25.50 40.10 -7.69
N THR A 1060 24.58 40.56 -6.84
CA THR A 1060 23.25 39.96 -6.70
C THR A 1060 22.24 40.65 -7.62
N VAL A 1061 21.74 39.93 -8.62
CA VAL A 1061 20.70 40.38 -9.55
C VAL A 1061 19.33 39.93 -9.03
N LEU A 1062 18.39 40.87 -8.88
CA LEU A 1062 17.00 40.55 -8.53
C LEU A 1062 16.07 40.72 -9.73
N PRO A 1063 14.98 39.94 -9.84
CA PRO A 1063 13.98 40.20 -10.85
C PRO A 1063 13.33 41.58 -10.63
N PRO A 1064 12.89 42.28 -11.68
CA PRO A 1064 12.21 43.57 -11.54
C PRO A 1064 10.79 43.39 -10.96
N GLY A 1065 10.46 44.21 -9.96
CA GLY A 1065 9.18 44.17 -9.26
C GLY A 1065 8.90 42.92 -8.42
N TYR A 1066 7.69 42.85 -7.87
CA TYR A 1066 7.22 41.70 -7.09
C TYR A 1066 6.82 40.52 -7.98
N VAL A 1067 7.49 39.38 -7.82
CA VAL A 1067 7.28 38.18 -8.62
C VAL A 1067 6.91 36.98 -7.74
N CYS A 1068 6.05 36.10 -8.25
CA CYS A 1068 5.72 34.82 -7.62
C CYS A 1068 6.05 33.70 -8.61
N CYS A 1069 6.60 32.59 -8.12
CA CYS A 1069 6.96 31.44 -8.97
C CYS A 1069 5.75 30.69 -9.55
N GLY A 1070 4.53 30.96 -9.07
CA GLY A 1070 3.31 30.27 -9.50
C GLY A 1070 2.94 29.06 -8.65
N TYR A 1071 3.81 28.62 -7.72
CA TYR A 1071 3.57 27.44 -6.89
C TYR A 1071 2.30 27.56 -6.02
N PRO A 1072 2.04 28.67 -5.29
CA PRO A 1072 0.80 28.78 -4.49
C PRO A 1072 -0.48 28.64 -5.34
N GLN A 1073 -0.46 29.16 -6.56
CA GLN A 1073 -1.56 29.06 -7.53
C GLN A 1073 -1.75 27.59 -7.93
N ARG A 1074 -0.66 26.90 -8.31
CA ARG A 1074 -0.66 25.47 -8.65
C ARG A 1074 -1.14 24.61 -7.48
N GLY A 1075 -0.58 24.83 -6.29
CA GLY A 1075 -0.97 24.21 -5.01
C GLY A 1075 -2.46 24.36 -4.67
N SER A 1076 -3.06 25.49 -5.06
CA SER A 1076 -4.49 25.76 -4.88
C SER A 1076 -5.40 25.16 -5.98
N GLY A 1077 -4.82 24.52 -7.00
CA GLY A 1077 -5.50 23.97 -8.17
C GLY A 1077 -5.75 24.98 -9.32
N GLN A 1078 -5.11 26.16 -9.30
CA GLN A 1078 -5.25 27.19 -10.35
C GLN A 1078 -4.16 27.03 -11.42
N PHE A 1079 -4.19 25.93 -12.16
CA PHE A 1079 -3.11 25.58 -13.11
C PHE A 1079 -2.95 26.63 -14.20
N ASP A 1080 -4.04 27.04 -14.87
CA ASP A 1080 -3.99 28.04 -15.95
C ASP A 1080 -3.36 29.38 -15.47
N LYS A 1081 -3.62 29.77 -14.23
CA LYS A 1081 -3.04 30.98 -13.64
C LYS A 1081 -1.55 30.79 -13.32
N ALA A 1082 -1.18 29.63 -12.77
CA ALA A 1082 0.21 29.29 -12.52
C ALA A 1082 1.00 29.27 -13.84
N ASP A 1083 0.49 28.59 -14.86
CA ASP A 1083 1.14 28.45 -16.17
C ASP A 1083 1.30 29.82 -16.85
N LYS A 1084 0.30 30.70 -16.76
CA LYS A 1084 0.44 32.09 -17.21
C LYS A 1084 1.58 32.81 -16.47
N MET A 1085 1.64 32.70 -15.15
CA MET A 1085 2.70 33.33 -14.35
C MET A 1085 4.09 32.77 -14.69
N ILE A 1086 4.19 31.45 -14.93
CA ILE A 1086 5.43 30.81 -15.35
C ILE A 1086 5.90 31.37 -16.69
N THR A 1087 5.00 31.45 -17.67
CA THR A 1087 5.32 32.03 -18.99
C THR A 1087 5.73 33.50 -18.87
N ASP A 1088 4.97 34.31 -18.14
CA ASP A 1088 5.27 35.73 -17.94
C ASP A 1088 6.66 35.91 -17.28
N ASN A 1089 6.98 35.08 -16.27
CA ASN A 1089 8.26 35.11 -15.60
C ASN A 1089 9.42 34.65 -16.50
N ARG A 1090 9.22 33.60 -17.30
CA ARG A 1090 10.24 33.15 -18.27
C ARG A 1090 10.59 34.25 -19.27
N VAL A 1091 9.58 34.93 -19.81
CA VAL A 1091 9.77 36.07 -20.69
C VAL A 1091 10.52 37.20 -19.97
N LEU A 1092 10.15 37.49 -18.71
CA LEU A 1092 10.82 38.50 -17.91
C LEU A 1092 12.30 38.17 -17.68
N PHE A 1093 12.62 36.93 -17.30
CA PHE A 1093 13.99 36.52 -17.02
C PHE A 1093 14.84 36.45 -18.28
N HIS A 1094 14.27 36.08 -19.43
CA HIS A 1094 14.95 36.19 -20.71
C HIS A 1094 15.30 37.64 -21.05
N ARG A 1095 14.40 38.60 -20.79
CA ARG A 1095 14.69 40.03 -20.95
C ARG A 1095 15.80 40.49 -20.00
N VAL A 1096 15.79 40.03 -18.75
CA VAL A 1096 16.86 40.31 -17.78
C VAL A 1096 18.20 39.77 -18.27
N ALA A 1097 18.25 38.51 -18.70
CA ALA A 1097 19.46 37.88 -19.25
C ALA A 1097 20.00 38.63 -20.48
N THR A 1098 19.10 39.08 -21.36
CA THR A 1098 19.48 39.87 -22.54
C THR A 1098 20.02 41.25 -22.16
N THR A 1099 19.37 41.93 -21.20
CA THR A 1099 19.73 43.28 -20.74
C THR A 1099 21.06 43.28 -19.97
N LEU A 1100 21.32 42.21 -19.23
CA LEU A 1100 22.52 42.02 -18.42
C LEU A 1100 23.49 41.02 -19.06
N ASN A 1101 23.57 40.98 -20.39
CA ASN A 1101 24.45 40.05 -21.11
C ASN A 1101 25.95 40.22 -20.78
N TYR A 1102 26.33 41.36 -20.21
CA TYR A 1102 27.68 41.63 -19.72
C TYR A 1102 27.96 40.99 -18.35
N LEU A 1103 26.95 40.46 -17.65
CA LEU A 1103 27.09 39.72 -16.39
C LEU A 1103 26.90 38.23 -16.65
N ASP A 1104 27.93 37.45 -16.32
CA ASP A 1104 27.89 35.99 -16.44
C ASP A 1104 27.20 35.35 -15.23
N ILE A 1105 25.87 35.18 -15.32
CA ILE A 1105 25.05 34.60 -14.24
C ILE A 1105 25.13 33.08 -14.29
N LYS A 1106 25.98 32.51 -13.43
CA LYS A 1106 26.17 31.05 -13.32
C LYS A 1106 25.42 30.41 -12.15
N THR A 1107 24.94 31.19 -11.21
CA THR A 1107 24.28 30.68 -10.00
C THR A 1107 22.93 31.38 -9.79
N VAL A 1108 21.88 30.60 -9.58
CA VAL A 1108 20.54 31.05 -9.18
C VAL A 1108 20.35 30.66 -7.72
N VAL A 1109 19.87 31.57 -6.87
CA VAL A 1109 19.62 31.30 -5.44
C VAL A 1109 18.16 31.56 -5.10
N VAL A 1110 17.57 30.69 -4.30
CA VAL A 1110 16.18 30.80 -3.81
C VAL A 1110 16.12 30.72 -2.28
N SER A 1111 15.25 31.50 -1.65
CA SER A 1111 15.04 31.46 -0.19
C SER A 1111 13.86 30.58 0.25
N CYS A 1112 13.24 29.85 -0.68
CA CYS A 1112 12.01 29.09 -0.41
C CYS A 1112 12.01 27.77 -1.18
N GLY A 1113 11.87 26.64 -0.47
CA GLY A 1113 11.86 25.31 -1.08
C GLY A 1113 10.75 25.12 -2.12
N THR A 1114 9.55 25.65 -1.88
CA THR A 1114 8.48 25.59 -2.88
C THR A 1114 8.75 26.46 -4.12
N CYS A 1115 9.58 27.51 -3.98
CA CYS A 1115 10.06 28.25 -5.13
C CYS A 1115 11.07 27.41 -5.90
N TYR A 1116 12.00 26.73 -5.22
CA TYR A 1116 12.94 25.81 -5.84
C TYR A 1116 12.23 24.78 -6.73
N ASP A 1117 11.25 24.07 -6.18
CA ASP A 1117 10.50 23.02 -6.91
C ASP A 1117 9.87 23.57 -8.19
N GLN A 1118 9.24 24.75 -8.10
CA GLN A 1118 8.55 25.36 -9.23
C GLN A 1118 9.50 25.95 -10.28
N ILE A 1119 10.61 26.56 -9.83
CA ILE A 1119 11.63 27.22 -10.65
C ILE A 1119 12.52 26.19 -11.35
N SER A 1120 12.72 25.02 -10.76
CA SER A 1120 13.43 23.91 -11.40
C SER A 1120 12.76 23.52 -12.74
N GLY A 1121 11.43 23.70 -12.86
CA GLY A 1121 10.69 23.50 -14.10
C GLY A 1121 10.77 24.64 -15.12
N TYR A 1122 11.40 25.78 -14.79
CA TYR A 1122 11.49 26.94 -15.69
C TYR A 1122 12.59 26.78 -16.74
N ASP A 1123 13.40 25.73 -16.66
CA ASP A 1123 14.53 25.50 -17.57
C ASP A 1123 15.48 26.71 -17.61
N PHE A 1124 16.02 27.07 -16.45
CA PHE A 1124 16.92 28.22 -16.30
C PHE A 1124 18.19 28.11 -17.13
N GLN A 1125 18.63 26.90 -17.52
CA GLN A 1125 19.78 26.73 -18.41
C GLN A 1125 19.54 27.31 -19.80
N SER A 1126 18.30 27.30 -20.28
CA SER A 1126 17.90 27.96 -21.53
C SER A 1126 17.83 29.49 -21.40
N ILE A 1127 17.71 30.03 -20.18
CA ILE A 1127 17.62 31.47 -19.91
C ILE A 1127 19.01 32.04 -19.59
N PHE A 1128 19.76 31.37 -18.72
CA PHE A 1128 21.13 31.66 -18.33
C PHE A 1128 21.99 30.41 -18.62
N PRO A 1129 22.68 30.36 -19.77
CA PRO A 1129 23.47 29.21 -20.18
C PRO A 1129 24.51 28.78 -19.14
N GLY A 1130 24.54 27.49 -18.80
CA GLY A 1130 25.49 26.93 -17.83
C GLY A 1130 25.15 27.23 -16.35
N SER A 1131 23.98 27.80 -16.07
CA SER A 1131 23.57 28.10 -14.70
C SER A 1131 23.20 26.87 -13.87
N ARG A 1132 23.44 26.96 -12.56
CA ARG A 1132 22.95 26.04 -11.51
C ARG A 1132 21.98 26.75 -10.57
N ILE A 1133 21.03 26.03 -9.99
CA ILE A 1133 20.06 26.52 -8.98
C ILE A 1133 20.41 25.96 -7.61
#